data_AF-L0RED6-F1
#
_entry.id   AF-L0RED6-F1
#
_cell.length_a   1.000
_cell.length_b   1.000
_cell.length_c   1.000
_cell.angle_alpha   90.00
_cell.angle_beta   90.00
_cell.angle_gamma   90.00
#
_symmetry.space_group_name_H-M   'P 1'
#
loop_
_entity.id
_entity.type
_entity.pdbx_description
1 polymer ?
#
loop_
_entity_poly.entity_id
_entity_poly.type
_entity_poly.pdbx_seq_one_letter_code
_entity_poly.pdbx_strand_id
1 'polypeptide(L)'
;MQVIAIAMNKDNLFKDGIGLTPQDLIRYEHTLKDLIHEFLPFESYSLYFPRPAKGQFRAELECSYNQEAGELMLPLRLLGRDMCYFIARGVTVKAPATSALYLEALATCSLEKILLYKTSITDKLTGMATREHFMSKLVKELDLIQNCMMPAPGGCKDPGIPTFSGSVGVVVLDMDNFQRINDRYGYELGDSIISDVARRISDVVFESVVCARIFDDKYAFLIPDGRPKVCAKLAEELRALVESIPVQDPVTRDVIKISVSAGFANYPQALSGPHFKRTAEEQSRILMRKAAKAVATAKDFGRNCVFAYSDILKKGGKVLEVLPLQRLALSIGQSVDAREGGRFLVWSPDYQSGAQAKLTEDERISGTYPTMYKAEIVVIEVQEEIAFAEILHLSDPAWPVTEGDRLSMLNEKDSFFDAQAGPESSKTPQRDMVTGLYSYKEFIGRYSRMRQNMEKFSIAVLRLAASPAEHGGNFQKLTDAQVQKVASRAETIFDESCMGGRYSLNSLIYFYPQEESDSVMENILRLIRECSADFDIELGAGVSSFPFLNYRRSEILDNCRKALDHSLMMDQPMVAQFDSVSLNISADRLYVDGDIYGAIEEFKLALLADSDNILARNSLGICYAQVGKPEQARKQFELVLEITPKNIMALYNLGWVCQMLGNREKAREAYEKCLELEPENVFSLVRLGVLAEQDKGLDEAEQFYLKAADLKGGDSLTMRHLARISYARKDVNKAREYLHLALNANHNDAYAMNLLARLYLESGEDPQIAEVLARQSSALKPGKEQFWETLAEVLVAQGKDSEAEQVLSRI
;
A
#
# COMPACT_ATOMS: atom_id res chain seq x y z
N MET A 1 -16.59 -42.16 -52.53
CA MET A 1 -17.58 -41.64 -51.56
C MET A 1 -16.81 -41.11 -50.37
N GLN A 2 -16.99 -39.80 -50.11
CA GLN A 2 -16.66 -39.04 -48.90
C GLN A 2 -15.21 -39.10 -48.37
N VAL A 3 -14.31 -38.37 -49.05
CA VAL A 3 -13.26 -37.63 -48.36
C VAL A 3 -13.91 -36.31 -47.94
N ILE A 4 -14.11 -36.15 -46.63
CA ILE A 4 -14.73 -34.97 -46.03
C ILE A 4 -13.84 -33.76 -46.35
N ALA A 5 -14.34 -32.91 -47.25
CA ALA A 5 -13.81 -31.59 -47.50
C ALA A 5 -14.06 -30.71 -46.26
N ILE A 6 -13.09 -30.65 -45.36
CA ILE A 6 -12.94 -29.49 -44.48
C ILE A 6 -12.10 -28.49 -45.27
N ALA A 7 -12.76 -27.71 -46.11
CA ALA A 7 -12.18 -26.46 -46.61
C ALA A 7 -12.16 -25.47 -45.44
N MET A 8 -11.19 -25.63 -44.52
CA MET A 8 -10.80 -24.55 -43.63
C MET A 8 -10.26 -23.43 -44.53
N ASN A 9 -10.96 -22.31 -44.54
CA ASN A 9 -10.57 -21.12 -45.29
C ASN A 9 -9.19 -20.68 -44.78
N LYS A 10 -8.10 -21.04 -45.48
CA LYS A 10 -6.70 -20.76 -45.06
C LYS A 10 -6.49 -19.28 -44.75
N ASP A 11 -7.23 -18.41 -45.44
CA ASP A 11 -7.20 -16.96 -45.22
C ASP A 11 -7.67 -16.56 -43.81
N ASN A 12 -8.53 -17.34 -43.14
CA ASN A 12 -8.94 -17.06 -41.76
C ASN A 12 -7.88 -17.46 -40.72
N LEU A 13 -6.95 -18.37 -41.03
CA LEU A 13 -5.88 -18.75 -40.09
C LEU A 13 -4.82 -17.65 -39.91
N PHE A 14 -4.67 -16.76 -40.91
CA PHE A 14 -3.61 -15.75 -40.96
C PHE A 14 -4.14 -14.30 -41.01
N LYS A 15 -5.44 -14.08 -40.74
CA LYS A 15 -6.07 -12.74 -40.67
C LYS A 15 -5.64 -11.92 -39.45
N ASP A 16 -5.11 -12.57 -38.42
CA ASP A 16 -4.83 -11.99 -37.10
C ASP A 16 -3.43 -11.35 -37.02
N GLY A 17 -3.18 -10.25 -37.74
CA GLY A 17 -2.13 -9.23 -37.46
C GLY A 17 -0.64 -9.61 -37.41
N ILE A 18 -0.27 -10.88 -37.22
CA ILE A 18 1.11 -11.37 -37.05
C ILE A 18 1.62 -11.84 -38.42
N GLY A 19 2.63 -11.15 -38.94
CA GLY A 19 3.30 -11.50 -40.19
C GLY A 19 4.74 -11.95 -40.01
N LEU A 20 5.32 -12.50 -41.08
CA LEU A 20 6.77 -12.67 -41.19
C LEU A 20 7.39 -11.41 -41.81
N THR A 21 8.47 -10.94 -41.19
CA THR A 21 9.32 -9.85 -41.69
C THR A 21 10.61 -10.43 -42.28
N PRO A 22 11.37 -9.66 -43.08
CA PRO A 22 12.69 -10.08 -43.52
C PRO A 22 13.65 -10.46 -42.38
N GLN A 23 13.58 -9.75 -41.25
CA GLN A 23 14.36 -10.09 -40.05
C GLN A 23 13.95 -11.43 -39.44
N ASP A 24 12.66 -11.77 -39.44
CA ASP A 24 12.20 -13.08 -38.98
C ASP A 24 12.79 -14.21 -39.84
N LEU A 25 12.91 -14.01 -41.16
CA LEU A 25 13.50 -15.01 -42.05
C LEU A 25 14.99 -15.24 -41.77
N ILE A 26 15.71 -14.18 -41.40
CA ILE A 26 17.10 -14.29 -40.94
C ILE A 26 17.14 -15.01 -39.59
N ARG A 27 16.25 -14.68 -38.66
CA ARG A 27 16.16 -15.32 -37.34
C ARG A 27 15.85 -16.82 -37.43
N TYR A 28 14.99 -17.22 -38.36
CA TYR A 28 14.60 -18.61 -38.60
C TYR A 28 15.39 -19.26 -39.75
N GLU A 29 16.52 -18.70 -40.15
CA GLU A 29 17.28 -19.14 -41.33
C GLU A 29 17.64 -20.63 -41.26
N HIS A 30 18.12 -21.11 -40.12
CA HIS A 30 18.46 -22.53 -39.94
C HIS A 30 17.24 -23.44 -40.05
N THR A 31 16.12 -23.06 -39.45
CA THR A 31 14.86 -23.83 -39.56
C THR A 31 14.34 -23.83 -40.99
N LEU A 32 14.41 -22.68 -41.67
CA LEU A 32 14.02 -22.55 -43.07
C LEU A 32 14.90 -23.42 -43.97
N LYS A 33 16.22 -23.42 -43.76
CA LYS A 33 17.18 -24.29 -44.44
C LYS A 33 16.79 -25.75 -44.27
N ASP A 34 16.55 -26.22 -43.04
CA ASP A 34 16.24 -27.62 -42.77
C ASP A 34 14.90 -28.04 -43.42
N LEU A 35 13.87 -27.19 -43.33
CA LEU A 35 12.58 -27.41 -43.97
C LEU A 35 12.67 -27.48 -45.50
N ILE A 36 13.51 -26.66 -46.12
CA ILE A 36 13.72 -26.70 -47.57
C ILE A 36 14.54 -27.94 -47.96
N HIS A 37 15.52 -28.32 -47.13
CA HIS A 37 16.34 -29.50 -47.37
C HIS A 37 15.52 -30.82 -47.35
N GLU A 38 14.41 -30.88 -46.61
CA GLU A 38 13.49 -32.04 -46.60
C GLU A 38 12.97 -32.42 -48.00
N PHE A 39 12.77 -31.44 -48.88
CA PHE A 39 12.26 -31.67 -50.25
C PHE A 39 13.22 -31.26 -51.37
N LEU A 40 14.28 -30.51 -51.04
CA LEU A 40 15.28 -30.04 -52.00
C LEU A 40 16.70 -30.15 -51.41
N PRO A 41 17.45 -31.22 -51.71
CA PRO A 41 18.84 -31.35 -51.27
C PRO A 41 19.76 -30.35 -51.97
N PHE A 42 20.62 -29.68 -51.20
CA PHE A 42 21.61 -28.71 -51.71
C PHE A 42 22.91 -28.75 -50.89
N GLU A 43 24.02 -28.31 -51.47
CA GLU A 43 25.33 -28.26 -50.80
C GLU A 43 25.54 -26.96 -50.01
N SER A 44 25.05 -25.84 -50.54
CA SER A 44 25.10 -24.54 -49.87
C SER A 44 23.89 -23.68 -50.25
N TYR A 45 23.59 -22.67 -49.43
CA TYR A 45 22.44 -21.79 -49.61
C TYR A 45 22.74 -20.34 -49.22
N SER A 46 21.94 -19.40 -49.71
CA SER A 46 21.92 -18.01 -49.25
C SER A 46 20.54 -17.37 -49.39
N LEU A 47 20.21 -16.46 -48.48
CA LEU A 47 18.99 -15.64 -48.56
C LEU A 47 19.31 -14.29 -49.23
N TYR A 48 18.60 -13.96 -50.30
CA TYR A 48 18.77 -12.70 -51.01
C TYR A 48 17.49 -11.87 -50.97
N PHE A 49 17.58 -10.67 -50.38
CA PHE A 49 16.46 -9.74 -50.25
C PHE A 49 16.54 -8.66 -51.34
N PRO A 50 15.75 -8.76 -52.43
CA PRO A 50 15.80 -7.80 -53.52
C PRO A 50 15.32 -6.41 -53.04
N ARG A 51 16.17 -5.40 -53.23
CA ARG A 51 15.81 -4.00 -52.99
C ARG A 51 15.14 -3.44 -54.26
N PRO A 52 13.93 -2.87 -54.18
CA PRO A 52 13.36 -2.17 -55.33
C PRO A 52 14.23 -0.95 -55.67
N ALA A 53 14.55 -0.75 -56.96
CA ALA A 53 15.14 0.50 -57.41
C ALA A 53 14.15 1.65 -57.21
N LYS A 54 14.63 2.84 -56.81
CA LYS A 54 13.77 4.03 -56.60
C LYS A 54 12.91 4.27 -57.84
N GLY A 55 11.59 4.09 -57.71
CA GLY A 55 10.61 4.42 -58.75
C GLY A 55 10.17 3.28 -59.69
N GLN A 56 10.55 2.02 -59.46
CA GLN A 56 10.03 0.87 -60.22
C GLN A 56 9.09 0.00 -59.37
N PHE A 57 8.00 -0.47 -60.00
CA PHE A 57 7.16 -1.55 -59.45
C PHE A 57 8.03 -2.81 -59.25
N ARG A 58 7.86 -3.50 -58.10
CA ARG A 58 8.50 -4.81 -57.87
C ARG A 58 8.07 -5.76 -59.00
N ALA A 59 9.02 -6.19 -59.83
CA ALA A 59 8.80 -7.34 -60.70
C ALA A 59 8.56 -8.57 -59.81
N GLU A 60 7.58 -9.41 -60.16
CA GLU A 60 7.31 -10.66 -59.45
C GLU A 60 8.55 -11.54 -59.45
N LEU A 61 8.91 -12.10 -58.29
CA LEU A 61 10.07 -12.98 -58.19
C LEU A 61 9.77 -14.32 -58.85
N GLU A 62 10.50 -14.70 -59.90
CA GLU A 62 10.30 -15.96 -60.62
C GLU A 62 11.31 -17.03 -60.22
N CYS A 63 10.87 -18.28 -60.11
CA CYS A 63 11.76 -19.41 -59.94
C CYS A 63 12.64 -19.61 -61.18
N SER A 64 13.96 -19.67 -60.99
CA SER A 64 14.92 -19.90 -62.08
C SER A 64 15.97 -20.93 -61.67
N TYR A 65 16.35 -21.79 -62.62
CA TYR A 65 17.37 -22.82 -62.42
C TYR A 65 18.46 -22.69 -63.47
N ASN A 66 19.70 -22.52 -63.02
CA ASN A 66 20.88 -22.51 -63.87
C ASN A 66 21.56 -23.89 -63.85
N GLN A 67 21.43 -24.63 -64.95
CA GLN A 67 22.00 -25.98 -65.10
C GLN A 67 23.54 -26.01 -65.09
N GLU A 68 24.21 -25.00 -65.64
CA GLU A 68 25.68 -24.96 -65.69
C GLU A 68 26.31 -24.68 -64.32
N ALA A 69 25.62 -23.89 -63.49
CA ALA A 69 26.07 -23.53 -62.15
C ALA A 69 25.48 -24.42 -61.03
N GLY A 70 24.51 -25.28 -61.35
CA GLY A 70 23.76 -26.07 -60.35
C GLY A 70 23.05 -25.20 -59.31
N GLU A 71 22.62 -24.00 -59.70
CA GLU A 71 22.05 -22.97 -58.81
C GLU A 71 20.55 -22.81 -59.07
N LEU A 72 19.73 -22.92 -58.03
CA LEU A 72 18.29 -22.69 -58.04
C LEU A 72 17.97 -21.43 -57.24
N MET A 73 17.29 -20.47 -57.87
CA MET A 73 16.71 -19.32 -57.20
C MET A 73 15.23 -19.57 -56.96
N LEU A 74 14.85 -19.80 -55.71
CA LEU A 74 13.49 -20.12 -55.31
C LEU A 74 12.84 -18.90 -54.64
N PRO A 75 11.78 -18.30 -55.21
CA PRO A 75 11.08 -17.19 -54.57
C PRO A 75 10.30 -17.67 -53.35
N LEU A 76 10.50 -16.97 -52.22
CA LEU A 76 9.77 -17.19 -50.98
C LEU A 76 8.57 -16.23 -50.93
N ARG A 77 7.37 -16.77 -51.15
CA ARG A 77 6.10 -16.04 -51.16
C ARG A 77 5.21 -16.45 -49.99
N LEU A 78 4.59 -15.49 -49.33
CA LEU A 78 3.65 -15.72 -48.23
C LEU A 78 2.43 -14.80 -48.41
N LEU A 79 1.23 -15.37 -48.44
CA LEU A 79 -0.05 -14.64 -48.61
C LEU A 79 -0.02 -13.68 -49.83
N GLY A 80 0.61 -14.09 -50.92
CA GLY A 80 0.72 -13.27 -52.15
C GLY A 80 1.77 -12.15 -52.10
N ARG A 81 2.58 -12.04 -51.03
CA ARG A 81 3.72 -11.11 -50.96
C ARG A 81 5.07 -11.82 -51.17
N ASP A 82 5.88 -11.26 -52.04
CA ASP A 82 7.28 -11.65 -52.25
C ASP A 82 8.17 -11.19 -51.07
N MET A 83 8.79 -12.15 -50.39
CA MET A 83 9.66 -11.93 -49.23
C MET A 83 11.13 -11.81 -49.63
N CYS A 84 11.70 -12.88 -50.21
CA CYS A 84 13.10 -12.95 -50.65
C CYS A 84 13.33 -14.14 -51.59
N TYR A 85 14.55 -14.30 -52.11
CA TYR A 85 15.00 -15.51 -52.78
C TYR A 85 15.77 -16.42 -51.82
N PHE A 86 15.46 -17.71 -51.86
CA PHE A 86 16.32 -18.77 -51.36
C PHE A 86 17.18 -19.29 -52.51
N ILE A 87 18.46 -18.97 -52.50
CA ILE A 87 19.41 -19.39 -53.53
C ILE A 87 20.09 -20.67 -53.04
N ALA A 88 19.77 -21.80 -53.65
CA ALA A 88 20.35 -23.10 -53.34
C ALA A 88 21.38 -23.48 -54.42
N ARG A 89 22.56 -23.97 -54.02
CA ARG A 89 23.66 -24.37 -54.91
C ARG A 89 24.00 -25.85 -54.75
N GLY A 90 24.48 -26.46 -55.82
CA GLY A 90 24.77 -27.90 -55.87
C GLY A 90 23.49 -28.75 -55.94
N VAL A 91 22.41 -28.18 -56.49
CA VAL A 91 21.10 -28.84 -56.50
C VAL A 91 21.02 -29.81 -57.68
N THR A 92 20.76 -31.09 -57.40
CA THR A 92 20.58 -32.14 -58.42
C THR A 92 19.11 -32.33 -58.77
N VAL A 93 18.50 -31.34 -59.43
CA VAL A 93 17.09 -31.43 -59.86
C VAL A 93 17.00 -32.09 -61.24
N LYS A 94 16.38 -33.26 -61.34
CA LYS A 94 16.11 -33.95 -62.63
C LYS A 94 14.75 -33.61 -63.27
N ALA A 95 14.09 -32.52 -62.87
CA ALA A 95 12.67 -32.30 -63.13
C ALA A 95 12.37 -31.20 -64.20
N PRO A 96 11.28 -31.33 -64.99
CA PRO A 96 10.91 -30.42 -66.08
C PRO A 96 10.41 -29.05 -65.57
N ALA A 97 10.26 -28.07 -66.46
CA ALA A 97 9.82 -26.69 -66.15
C ALA A 97 8.51 -26.59 -65.33
N THR A 98 7.65 -27.61 -65.39
CA THR A 98 6.43 -27.75 -64.56
C THR A 98 6.69 -28.00 -63.07
N SER A 99 7.91 -28.31 -62.66
CA SER A 99 8.29 -28.53 -61.25
C SER A 99 8.48 -27.24 -60.45
N ALA A 100 8.68 -26.09 -61.10
CA ALA A 100 8.90 -24.80 -60.45
C ALA A 100 7.72 -24.38 -59.55
N LEU A 101 6.48 -24.50 -60.05
CA LEU A 101 5.27 -24.18 -59.30
C LEU A 101 5.10 -25.06 -58.04
N TYR A 102 5.51 -26.34 -58.13
CA TYR A 102 5.46 -27.25 -56.97
C TYR A 102 6.51 -26.89 -55.92
N LEU A 103 7.73 -26.51 -56.35
CA LEU A 103 8.78 -26.06 -55.45
C LEU A 103 8.40 -24.75 -54.75
N GLU A 104 7.78 -23.81 -55.47
CA GLU A 104 7.24 -22.58 -54.89
C GLU A 104 6.13 -22.85 -53.87
N ALA A 105 5.21 -23.78 -54.17
CA ALA A 105 4.16 -24.17 -53.24
C ALA A 105 4.72 -24.84 -51.97
N LEU A 106 5.72 -25.71 -52.10
CA LEU A 106 6.39 -26.34 -50.95
C LEU A 106 7.15 -25.31 -50.11
N ALA A 107 7.85 -24.38 -50.74
CA ALA A 107 8.52 -23.28 -50.04
C ALA A 107 7.53 -22.38 -49.31
N THR A 108 6.37 -22.10 -49.91
CA THR A 108 5.27 -21.39 -49.27
C THR A 108 4.77 -22.14 -48.04
N CYS A 109 4.60 -23.46 -48.12
CA CYS A 109 4.24 -24.30 -46.95
C CYS A 109 5.31 -24.25 -45.84
N SER A 110 6.61 -24.18 -46.18
CA SER A 110 7.68 -23.99 -45.19
C SER A 110 7.53 -22.65 -44.47
N LEU A 111 7.20 -21.58 -45.18
CA LEU A 111 6.92 -20.27 -44.58
C LEU A 111 5.65 -20.26 -43.74
N GLU A 112 4.57 -20.92 -44.19
CA GLU A 112 3.34 -21.10 -43.40
C GLU A 112 3.64 -21.83 -42.09
N LYS A 113 4.50 -22.86 -42.11
CA LYS A 113 4.94 -23.59 -40.91
C LYS A 113 5.72 -22.70 -39.94
N ILE A 114 6.63 -21.85 -40.46
CA ILE A 114 7.36 -20.87 -39.64
C ILE A 114 6.40 -19.81 -39.08
N LEU A 115 5.44 -19.34 -39.87
CA LEU A 115 4.43 -18.38 -39.43
C LEU A 115 3.56 -18.99 -38.32
N LEU A 116 3.08 -20.23 -38.48
CA LEU A 116 2.33 -20.94 -37.45
C LEU A 116 3.14 -21.10 -36.17
N TYR A 117 4.42 -21.44 -36.28
CA TYR A 117 5.32 -21.49 -35.14
C TYR A 117 5.48 -20.11 -34.47
N LYS A 118 5.66 -19.04 -35.24
CA LYS A 118 5.74 -17.67 -34.71
C LYS A 118 4.44 -17.31 -33.96
N THR A 119 3.28 -17.54 -34.58
CA THR A 119 1.98 -17.25 -33.98
C THR A 119 1.72 -18.02 -32.69
N SER A 120 2.24 -19.25 -32.55
CA SER A 120 2.05 -20.03 -31.31
C SER A 120 2.91 -19.54 -30.15
N ILE A 121 4.00 -18.83 -30.43
CA ILE A 121 4.91 -18.29 -29.42
C ILE A 121 4.76 -16.79 -29.19
N THR A 122 3.87 -16.10 -29.91
CA THR A 122 3.64 -14.65 -29.77
C THR A 122 2.22 -14.31 -29.28
N ASP A 123 2.12 -13.30 -28.43
CA ASP A 123 0.86 -12.69 -27.99
C ASP A 123 0.20 -11.92 -29.14
N LYS A 124 -1.11 -12.14 -29.35
CA LYS A 124 -1.84 -11.55 -30.48
C LYS A 124 -1.94 -10.03 -30.43
N LEU A 125 -2.04 -9.46 -29.24
CA LEU A 125 -2.26 -8.02 -29.06
C LEU A 125 -0.94 -7.23 -29.15
N THR A 126 0.13 -7.75 -28.56
CA THR A 126 1.41 -7.04 -28.43
C THR A 126 2.47 -7.46 -29.44
N GLY A 127 2.35 -8.65 -30.05
CA GLY A 127 3.38 -9.25 -30.89
C GLY A 127 4.63 -9.72 -30.14
N MET A 128 4.67 -9.56 -28.81
CA MET A 128 5.75 -10.07 -27.95
C MET A 128 5.63 -11.57 -27.71
N ALA A 129 6.65 -12.20 -27.13
CA ALA A 129 6.57 -13.63 -26.82
C ALA A 129 5.48 -13.93 -25.77
N THR A 130 4.88 -15.12 -25.84
CA THR A 130 3.96 -15.63 -24.81
C THR A 130 4.72 -16.01 -23.55
N ARG A 131 3.99 -16.06 -22.43
CA ARG A 131 4.51 -16.55 -21.15
C ARG A 131 5.16 -17.93 -21.25
N GLU A 132 4.55 -18.86 -21.98
CA GLU A 132 5.05 -20.22 -22.13
C GLU A 132 6.41 -20.25 -22.86
N HIS A 133 6.53 -19.47 -23.93
CA HIS A 133 7.79 -19.36 -24.67
C HIS A 133 8.89 -18.70 -23.80
N PHE A 134 8.55 -17.65 -23.07
CA PHE A 134 9.45 -16.99 -22.14
C PHE A 134 9.98 -17.95 -21.07
N MET A 135 9.09 -18.71 -20.42
CA MET A 135 9.47 -19.67 -19.39
C MET A 135 10.34 -20.79 -19.99
N SER A 136 10.00 -21.31 -21.17
CA SER A 136 10.81 -22.32 -21.84
C SER A 136 12.23 -21.84 -22.12
N LYS A 137 12.39 -20.58 -22.56
CA LYS A 137 13.70 -19.95 -22.77
C LYS A 137 14.47 -19.76 -21.47
N LEU A 138 13.82 -19.26 -20.42
CA LEU A 138 14.44 -19.10 -19.11
C LEU A 138 14.92 -20.44 -18.54
N VAL A 139 14.13 -21.51 -18.65
CA VAL A 139 14.54 -22.86 -18.21
C VAL A 139 15.78 -23.34 -18.94
N LYS A 140 15.83 -23.16 -20.27
CA LYS A 140 17.02 -23.54 -21.06
C LYS A 140 18.27 -22.78 -20.64
N GLU A 141 18.16 -21.47 -20.42
CA GLU A 141 19.30 -20.66 -19.94
C GLU A 141 19.79 -21.12 -18.56
N LEU A 142 18.88 -21.39 -17.62
CA LEU A 142 19.26 -21.88 -16.29
C LEU A 142 19.88 -23.27 -16.34
N ASP A 143 19.36 -24.17 -17.17
CA ASP A 143 19.91 -25.52 -17.36
C ASP A 143 21.35 -25.47 -17.91
N LEU A 144 21.60 -24.59 -18.89
CA LEU A 144 22.94 -24.36 -19.44
C LEU A 144 23.92 -23.88 -18.36
N ILE A 145 23.51 -22.92 -17.52
CA ILE A 145 24.36 -22.40 -16.44
C ILE A 145 24.59 -23.47 -15.36
N GLN A 146 23.56 -24.25 -15.01
CA GLN A 146 23.67 -25.32 -14.02
C GLN A 146 24.63 -26.42 -14.46
N ASN A 147 24.53 -26.88 -15.71
CA ASN A 147 25.43 -27.88 -16.29
C ASN A 147 26.90 -27.43 -16.29
N CYS A 148 27.14 -26.11 -16.32
CA CYS A 148 28.47 -25.53 -16.18
C CYS A 148 28.96 -25.50 -14.72
N MET A 149 28.08 -25.21 -13.75
CA MET A 149 28.44 -25.11 -12.32
C MET A 149 28.60 -26.49 -11.67
N MET A 150 27.83 -27.49 -12.09
CA MET A 150 27.85 -28.86 -11.58
C MET A 150 27.82 -29.87 -12.74
N PRO A 151 28.97 -30.17 -13.36
CA PRO A 151 29.01 -31.09 -14.50
C PRO A 151 28.65 -32.51 -14.04
N ALA A 152 27.57 -33.07 -14.58
CA ALA A 152 27.24 -34.49 -14.43
C ALA A 152 28.31 -35.38 -15.11
N PRO A 153 28.50 -36.65 -14.70
CA PRO A 153 29.36 -37.58 -15.43
C PRO A 153 28.74 -37.83 -16.81
N GLY A 154 29.26 -37.16 -17.84
CA GLY A 154 28.71 -37.15 -19.20
C GLY A 154 28.34 -35.77 -19.76
N GLY A 155 28.51 -34.69 -18.98
CA GLY A 155 28.34 -33.31 -19.45
C GLY A 155 29.46 -32.88 -20.40
N CYS A 156 29.49 -33.43 -21.61
CA CYS A 156 30.37 -32.95 -22.67
C CYS A 156 29.86 -31.61 -23.19
N LYS A 157 30.78 -30.63 -23.23
CA LYS A 157 30.62 -29.37 -23.97
C LYS A 157 30.19 -29.68 -25.39
N ASP A 158 29.05 -29.14 -25.82
CA ASP A 158 28.76 -28.99 -27.24
C ASP A 158 29.79 -28.01 -27.83
N PRO A 159 30.66 -28.43 -28.77
CA PRO A 159 31.73 -27.59 -29.32
C PRO A 159 31.21 -26.38 -30.12
N GLY A 160 29.91 -26.32 -30.42
CA GLY A 160 29.31 -25.30 -31.28
C GLY A 160 28.83 -24.03 -30.59
N ILE A 161 28.92 -23.90 -29.26
CA ILE A 161 28.25 -22.80 -28.56
C ILE A 161 29.25 -21.71 -28.09
N PRO A 162 29.19 -20.49 -28.63
CA PRO A 162 30.07 -19.40 -28.25
C PRO A 162 29.66 -18.83 -26.89
N THR A 163 30.60 -18.84 -25.93
CA THR A 163 30.67 -17.99 -24.73
C THR A 163 29.36 -17.80 -23.95
N PHE A 164 29.08 -18.71 -23.01
CA PHE A 164 28.00 -18.52 -22.04
C PHE A 164 28.38 -17.55 -20.92
N SER A 165 27.42 -16.72 -20.51
CA SER A 165 27.50 -15.90 -19.32
C SER A 165 27.03 -16.67 -18.08
N GLY A 166 27.81 -16.68 -17.00
CA GLY A 166 27.43 -17.32 -15.73
C GLY A 166 26.31 -16.60 -14.95
N SER A 167 25.58 -15.69 -15.57
CA SER A 167 24.48 -14.93 -14.94
C SER A 167 23.35 -14.64 -15.92
N VAL A 168 22.13 -14.59 -15.39
CA VAL A 168 20.90 -14.25 -16.13
C VAL A 168 20.09 -13.26 -15.32
N GLY A 169 19.54 -12.25 -15.98
CA GLY A 169 18.65 -11.26 -15.39
C GLY A 169 17.21 -11.46 -15.86
N VAL A 170 16.27 -11.33 -14.93
CA VAL A 170 14.84 -11.26 -15.23
C VAL A 170 14.31 -9.93 -14.73
N VAL A 171 13.75 -9.12 -15.62
CA VAL A 171 13.05 -7.88 -15.29
C VAL A 171 11.56 -8.10 -15.57
N VAL A 172 10.71 -7.68 -14.64
CA VAL A 172 9.25 -7.65 -14.80
C VAL A 172 8.80 -6.19 -14.71
N LEU A 173 7.96 -5.78 -15.66
CA LEU A 173 7.26 -4.50 -15.67
C LEU A 173 5.77 -4.75 -15.46
N ASP A 174 5.16 -3.87 -14.68
CA ASP A 174 3.73 -3.92 -14.37
C ASP A 174 3.16 -2.51 -14.42
N MET A 175 2.11 -2.31 -15.20
CA MET A 175 1.46 -1.01 -15.35
C MET A 175 0.77 -0.59 -14.05
N ASP A 176 0.97 0.66 -13.65
CA ASP A 176 0.41 1.17 -12.40
C ASP A 176 -1.07 1.55 -12.59
N ASN A 177 -1.94 1.02 -11.72
CA ASN A 177 -3.38 1.29 -11.74
C ASN A 177 -4.09 1.00 -13.07
N PHE A 178 -3.59 0.05 -13.87
CA PHE A 178 -4.16 -0.21 -15.18
C PHE A 178 -5.62 -0.68 -15.13
N GLN A 179 -6.00 -1.46 -14.11
CA GLN A 179 -7.40 -1.81 -13.89
C GLN A 179 -8.31 -0.59 -13.75
N ARG A 180 -7.86 0.48 -13.06
CA ARG A 180 -8.63 1.72 -12.95
C ARG A 180 -8.77 2.44 -14.30
N ILE A 181 -7.79 2.29 -15.19
CA ILE A 181 -7.88 2.81 -16.56
C ILE A 181 -8.97 2.04 -17.31
N ASN A 182 -9.00 0.72 -17.22
CA ASN A 182 -10.07 -0.09 -17.81
C ASN A 182 -11.44 0.20 -17.19
N ASP A 183 -11.54 0.31 -15.87
CA ASP A 183 -12.80 0.59 -15.16
C ASP A 183 -13.36 1.98 -15.49
N ARG A 184 -12.48 2.94 -15.81
CA ARG A 184 -12.86 4.33 -16.09
C ARG A 184 -13.07 4.62 -17.58
N TYR A 185 -12.23 4.08 -18.46
CA TYR A 185 -12.18 4.42 -19.88
C TYR A 185 -12.49 3.23 -20.82
N GLY A 186 -12.64 2.01 -20.29
CA GLY A 186 -13.00 0.81 -21.05
C GLY A 186 -11.81 0.00 -21.56
N TYR A 187 -12.08 -1.26 -21.90
CA TYR A 187 -11.06 -2.25 -22.31
C TYR A 187 -10.47 -2.00 -23.70
N GLU A 188 -11.20 -1.39 -24.64
CA GLU A 188 -10.67 -1.10 -25.98
C GLU A 188 -9.51 -0.10 -25.94
N LEU A 189 -9.65 0.97 -25.13
CA LEU A 189 -8.56 1.92 -24.92
C LEU A 189 -7.39 1.27 -24.19
N GLY A 190 -7.68 0.43 -23.19
CA GLY A 190 -6.67 -0.36 -22.48
C GLY A 190 -5.84 -1.22 -23.44
N ASP A 191 -6.49 -1.96 -24.33
CA ASP A 191 -5.81 -2.80 -25.32
C ASP A 191 -4.92 -1.99 -26.26
N SER A 192 -5.40 -0.82 -26.73
CA SER A 192 -4.60 0.11 -27.54
C SER A 192 -3.35 0.59 -26.81
N ILE A 193 -3.48 0.94 -25.53
CA ILE A 193 -2.37 1.38 -24.68
C ILE A 193 -1.32 0.26 -24.55
N ILE A 194 -1.76 -0.96 -24.26
CA ILE A 194 -0.88 -2.13 -24.09
C ILE A 194 -0.11 -2.43 -25.39
N SER A 195 -0.77 -2.38 -26.55
CA SER A 195 -0.13 -2.57 -27.85
C SER A 195 0.91 -1.49 -28.15
N ASP A 196 0.62 -0.23 -27.83
CA ASP A 196 1.54 0.88 -28.08
C ASP A 196 2.76 0.88 -27.15
N VAL A 197 2.56 0.54 -25.87
CA VAL A 197 3.64 0.31 -24.91
C VAL A 197 4.55 -0.80 -25.41
N ALA A 198 3.98 -1.94 -25.80
CA ALA A 198 4.76 -3.08 -26.30
C ALA A 198 5.62 -2.71 -27.51
N ARG A 199 5.03 -2.03 -28.50
CA ARG A 199 5.75 -1.61 -29.71
C ARG A 199 6.98 -0.75 -29.38
N ARG A 200 6.80 0.28 -28.54
CA ARG A 200 7.89 1.19 -28.14
C ARG A 200 8.98 0.48 -27.35
N ILE A 201 8.61 -0.45 -26.46
CA ILE A 201 9.57 -1.26 -25.72
C ILE A 201 10.41 -2.12 -26.69
N SER A 202 9.76 -2.76 -27.66
CA SER A 202 10.46 -3.59 -28.65
C SER A 202 11.44 -2.81 -29.53
N ASP A 203 11.24 -1.51 -29.72
CA ASP A 203 12.16 -0.65 -30.49
C ASP A 203 13.44 -0.28 -29.72
N VAL A 204 13.38 -0.26 -28.38
CA VAL A 204 14.50 0.17 -27.51
C VAL A 204 15.35 -1.00 -27.03
N VAL A 205 14.74 -2.17 -26.86
CA VAL A 205 15.40 -3.34 -26.28
C VAL A 205 16.29 -4.05 -27.32
N PHE A 206 17.49 -4.49 -26.89
CA PHE A 206 18.40 -5.26 -27.74
C PHE A 206 17.81 -6.60 -28.18
N GLU A 207 18.15 -7.05 -29.39
CA GLU A 207 17.63 -8.29 -30.01
C GLU A 207 17.97 -9.56 -29.21
N SER A 208 19.01 -9.53 -28.37
CA SER A 208 19.39 -10.64 -27.49
C SER A 208 18.44 -10.82 -26.28
N VAL A 209 17.62 -9.82 -25.95
CA VAL A 209 16.70 -9.86 -24.82
C VAL A 209 15.35 -10.41 -25.27
N VAL A 210 14.86 -11.44 -24.59
CA VAL A 210 13.53 -11.99 -24.89
C VAL A 210 12.48 -11.15 -24.17
N CYS A 211 11.67 -10.43 -24.95
CA CYS A 211 10.53 -9.64 -24.47
C CYS A 211 9.25 -10.47 -24.54
N ALA A 212 8.49 -10.53 -23.45
CA ALA A 212 7.25 -11.30 -23.37
C ALA A 212 6.15 -10.54 -22.63
N ARG A 213 4.90 -10.76 -23.05
CA ARG A 213 3.72 -10.40 -22.26
C ARG A 213 3.34 -11.61 -21.40
N ILE A 214 3.37 -11.43 -20.08
CA ILE A 214 3.18 -12.55 -19.14
C ILE A 214 1.76 -12.66 -18.59
N PHE A 215 1.07 -11.53 -18.48
CA PHE A 215 -0.30 -11.41 -17.96
C PHE A 215 -0.82 -10.03 -18.36
N ASP A 216 -2.08 -9.88 -18.76
CA ASP A 216 -2.79 -8.63 -19.08
C ASP A 216 -1.92 -7.36 -19.24
N ASP A 217 -1.54 -6.71 -18.15
CA ASP A 217 -0.82 -5.43 -18.06
C ASP A 217 0.67 -5.56 -17.65
N LYS A 218 1.26 -6.74 -17.83
CA LYS A 218 2.61 -7.11 -17.36
C LYS A 218 3.50 -7.66 -18.46
N TYR A 219 4.74 -7.17 -18.45
CA TYR A 219 5.79 -7.56 -19.38
C TYR A 219 6.98 -8.17 -18.63
N ALA A 220 7.67 -9.10 -19.27
CA ALA A 220 8.89 -9.70 -18.74
C ALA A 220 10.03 -9.68 -19.78
N PHE A 221 11.25 -9.50 -19.29
CA PHE A 221 12.46 -9.40 -20.07
C PHE A 221 13.50 -10.37 -19.54
N LEU A 222 13.98 -11.25 -20.41
CA LEU A 222 15.05 -12.19 -20.11
C LEU A 222 16.34 -11.63 -20.70
N ILE A 223 17.31 -11.32 -19.84
CA ILE A 223 18.56 -10.67 -20.21
C ILE A 223 19.70 -11.70 -20.06
N PRO A 224 20.27 -12.19 -21.17
CA PRO A 224 21.52 -12.95 -21.16
C PRO A 224 22.67 -12.10 -20.59
N ASP A 225 23.57 -12.67 -19.80
CA ASP A 225 24.59 -11.97 -18.99
C ASP A 225 24.03 -10.83 -18.12
N GLY A 226 22.80 -10.99 -17.62
CA GLY A 226 22.10 -9.98 -16.85
C GLY A 226 22.71 -9.77 -15.46
N ARG A 227 23.73 -8.91 -15.37
CA ARG A 227 24.25 -8.42 -14.07
C ARG A 227 23.28 -7.42 -13.43
N PRO A 228 23.27 -7.26 -12.09
CA PRO A 228 22.35 -6.34 -11.40
C PRO A 228 22.34 -4.91 -11.97
N LYS A 229 23.52 -4.36 -12.29
CA LYS A 229 23.65 -3.01 -12.89
C LYS A 229 23.00 -2.89 -14.27
N VAL A 230 23.10 -3.94 -15.10
CA VAL A 230 22.50 -3.96 -16.45
C VAL A 230 20.98 -4.04 -16.33
N CYS A 231 20.49 -4.88 -15.43
CA CYS A 231 19.05 -5.04 -15.19
C CYS A 231 18.42 -3.76 -14.62
N ALA A 232 19.09 -3.12 -13.66
CA ALA A 232 18.64 -1.85 -13.09
C ALA A 232 18.57 -0.74 -14.16
N LYS A 233 19.61 -0.63 -15.00
CA LYS A 233 19.65 0.37 -16.08
C LYS A 233 18.53 0.15 -17.09
N LEU A 234 18.34 -1.09 -17.57
CA LEU A 234 17.27 -1.40 -18.51
C LEU A 234 15.89 -1.13 -17.91
N ALA A 235 15.66 -1.52 -16.65
CA ALA A 235 14.39 -1.30 -15.97
C ALA A 235 14.06 0.20 -15.85
N GLU A 236 15.05 1.05 -15.54
CA GLU A 236 14.86 2.52 -15.49
C GLU A 236 14.62 3.14 -16.87
N GLU A 237 15.33 2.67 -17.90
CA GLU A 237 15.11 3.11 -19.28
C GLU A 237 13.70 2.78 -19.76
N LEU A 238 13.22 1.55 -19.48
CA LEU A 238 11.86 1.14 -19.82
C LEU A 238 10.80 1.91 -19.02
N ARG A 239 11.05 2.18 -17.74
CA ARG A 239 10.16 3.00 -16.91
C ARG A 239 10.00 4.41 -17.49
N ALA A 240 11.11 5.09 -17.75
CA ALA A 240 11.11 6.43 -18.32
C ALA A 240 10.47 6.48 -19.72
N LEU A 241 10.69 5.44 -20.53
CA LEU A 241 10.05 5.31 -21.84
C LEU A 241 8.53 5.29 -21.74
N VAL A 242 7.97 4.48 -20.84
CA VAL A 242 6.50 4.36 -20.68
C VAL A 242 5.89 5.64 -20.12
N GLU A 243 6.55 6.29 -19.15
CA GLU A 243 6.11 7.58 -18.60
C GLU A 243 6.01 8.68 -19.67
N SER A 244 6.84 8.60 -20.73
CA SER A 244 6.85 9.58 -21.82
C SER A 244 5.74 9.40 -22.87
N ILE A 245 4.91 8.35 -22.77
CA ILE A 245 3.90 8.04 -23.79
C ILE A 245 2.69 8.97 -23.60
N PRO A 246 2.36 9.84 -24.58
CA PRO A 246 1.16 10.65 -24.51
C PRO A 246 -0.07 9.79 -24.81
N VAL A 247 -1.00 9.70 -23.87
CA VAL A 247 -2.29 9.03 -24.09
C VAL A 247 -3.42 10.01 -23.83
N GLN A 248 -4.33 10.08 -24.80
CA GLN A 248 -5.51 10.93 -24.73
C GLN A 248 -6.76 10.07 -25.01
N ASP A 249 -7.77 10.20 -24.16
CA ASP A 249 -9.04 9.51 -24.36
C ASP A 249 -9.84 10.16 -25.51
N PRO A 250 -10.36 9.39 -26.47
CA PRO A 250 -11.09 9.93 -27.61
C PRO A 250 -12.49 10.49 -27.26
N VAL A 251 -13.11 10.05 -26.16
CA VAL A 251 -14.48 10.42 -25.75
C VAL A 251 -14.46 11.61 -24.78
N THR A 252 -13.75 11.49 -23.67
CA THR A 252 -13.64 12.51 -22.62
C THR A 252 -12.59 13.57 -22.92
N ARG A 253 -11.67 13.32 -23.86
CA ARG A 253 -10.48 14.15 -24.17
C ARG A 253 -9.49 14.30 -23.02
N ASP A 254 -9.62 13.49 -21.97
CA ASP A 254 -8.73 13.47 -20.82
C ASP A 254 -7.30 13.05 -21.25
N VAL A 255 -6.28 13.70 -20.68
CA VAL A 255 -4.89 13.26 -20.83
C VAL A 255 -4.57 12.25 -19.74
N ILE A 256 -4.33 11.01 -20.14
CA ILE A 256 -4.04 9.89 -19.26
C ILE A 256 -2.54 9.78 -19.08
N LYS A 257 -2.05 10.01 -17.87
CA LYS A 257 -0.66 9.71 -17.50
C LYS A 257 -0.54 8.24 -17.14
N ILE A 258 0.38 7.56 -17.80
CA ILE A 258 0.69 6.15 -17.57
C ILE A 258 2.03 6.07 -16.86
N SER A 259 2.13 5.19 -15.88
CA SER A 259 3.40 4.83 -15.26
C SER A 259 3.51 3.31 -15.11
N VAL A 260 4.73 2.85 -14.92
CA VAL A 260 5.05 1.43 -14.69
C VAL A 260 5.96 1.30 -13.49
N SER A 261 5.75 0.23 -12.73
CA SER A 261 6.68 -0.19 -11.70
C SER A 261 7.45 -1.41 -12.19
N ALA A 262 8.77 -1.39 -11.97
CA ALA A 262 9.67 -2.44 -12.44
C ALA A 262 10.33 -3.18 -11.27
N GLY A 263 10.48 -4.48 -11.41
CA GLY A 263 11.15 -5.34 -10.44
C GLY A 263 12.08 -6.31 -11.15
N PHE A 264 13.28 -6.52 -10.61
CA PHE A 264 14.22 -7.46 -11.23
C PHE A 264 14.91 -8.39 -10.22
N ALA A 265 15.27 -9.57 -10.72
CA ALA A 265 16.00 -10.59 -9.99
C ALA A 265 17.10 -11.19 -10.88
N ASN A 266 18.24 -11.51 -10.27
CA ASN A 266 19.42 -12.00 -10.98
C ASN A 266 19.77 -13.41 -10.52
N TYR A 267 19.99 -14.32 -11.46
CA TYR A 267 20.56 -15.63 -11.20
C TYR A 267 22.09 -15.56 -11.30
N PRO A 268 22.85 -16.17 -10.38
CA PRO A 268 22.42 -17.01 -9.25
C PRO A 268 22.15 -16.24 -7.94
N GLN A 269 22.39 -14.92 -7.89
CA GLN A 269 22.39 -14.13 -6.65
C GLN A 269 21.04 -14.12 -5.90
N ALA A 270 19.93 -14.26 -6.62
CA ALA A 270 18.59 -14.29 -6.05
C ALA A 270 18.22 -15.66 -5.45
N LEU A 271 19.04 -16.71 -5.62
CA LEU A 271 18.76 -18.04 -5.06
C LEU A 271 19.58 -18.30 -3.79
N SER A 272 18.98 -19.09 -2.89
CA SER A 272 19.62 -19.56 -1.66
C SER A 272 19.98 -21.04 -1.75
N GLY A 273 20.86 -21.52 -0.86
CA GLY A 273 21.47 -22.86 -0.91
C GLY A 273 20.53 -24.03 -1.29
N PRO A 274 19.35 -24.19 -0.64
CA PRO A 274 18.42 -25.26 -0.97
C PRO A 274 17.83 -25.18 -2.39
N HIS A 275 17.72 -23.98 -2.97
CA HIS A 275 17.16 -23.77 -4.29
C HIS A 275 18.06 -24.31 -5.40
N PHE A 276 19.38 -24.33 -5.20
CA PHE A 276 20.32 -24.88 -6.18
C PHE A 276 20.21 -26.41 -6.35
N LYS A 277 19.55 -27.11 -5.42
CA LYS A 277 19.28 -28.55 -5.54
C LYS A 277 18.04 -28.87 -6.37
N ARG A 278 17.23 -27.86 -6.70
CA ARG A 278 15.99 -28.00 -7.46
C ARG A 278 16.25 -28.07 -8.96
N THR A 279 15.26 -28.49 -9.74
CA THR A 279 15.35 -28.52 -11.21
C THR A 279 15.42 -27.09 -11.78
N ALA A 280 15.99 -26.92 -12.98
CA ALA A 280 16.01 -25.63 -13.68
C ALA A 280 14.58 -25.05 -13.86
N GLU A 281 13.58 -25.91 -14.04
CA GLU A 281 12.16 -25.54 -14.10
C GLU A 281 11.67 -24.89 -12.80
N GLU A 282 11.94 -25.51 -11.64
CA GLU A 282 11.57 -24.94 -10.35
C GLU A 282 12.33 -23.64 -10.05
N GLN A 283 13.64 -23.60 -10.35
CA GLN A 283 14.46 -22.41 -10.20
C GLN A 283 13.94 -21.24 -11.05
N SER A 284 13.50 -21.50 -12.28
CA SER A 284 12.91 -20.47 -13.15
C SER A 284 11.65 -19.85 -12.56
N ARG A 285 10.76 -20.68 -11.97
CA ARG A 285 9.55 -20.22 -11.30
C ARG A 285 9.87 -19.38 -10.07
N ILE A 286 10.87 -19.78 -9.29
CA ILE A 286 11.33 -19.02 -8.12
C ILE A 286 11.87 -17.65 -8.55
N LEU A 287 12.70 -17.61 -9.59
CA LEU A 287 13.27 -16.35 -10.09
C LEU A 287 12.18 -15.38 -10.57
N MET A 288 11.18 -15.87 -11.29
CA MET A 288 10.01 -15.07 -11.70
C MET A 288 9.21 -14.56 -10.52
N ARG A 289 8.96 -15.40 -9.50
CA ARG A 289 8.26 -14.98 -8.27
C ARG A 289 9.03 -13.88 -7.54
N LYS A 290 10.36 -13.99 -7.46
CA LYS A 290 11.23 -12.98 -6.83
C LYS A 290 11.23 -11.65 -7.59
N ALA A 291 11.26 -11.68 -8.92
CA ALA A 291 11.12 -10.46 -9.72
C ALA A 291 9.73 -9.81 -9.56
N ALA A 292 8.66 -10.61 -9.55
CA ALA A 292 7.30 -10.11 -9.30
C ALA A 292 7.12 -9.54 -7.88
N LYS A 293 7.75 -10.13 -6.87
CA LYS A 293 7.77 -9.57 -5.50
C LYS A 293 8.46 -8.20 -5.48
N ALA A 294 9.56 -8.04 -6.23
CA ALA A 294 10.23 -6.75 -6.36
C ALA A 294 9.35 -5.68 -7.02
N VAL A 295 8.54 -6.05 -8.02
CA VAL A 295 7.53 -5.15 -8.61
C VAL A 295 6.48 -4.73 -7.56
N ALA A 296 5.97 -5.67 -6.77
CA ALA A 296 5.01 -5.36 -5.72
C ALA A 296 5.60 -4.40 -4.67
N THR A 297 6.86 -4.61 -4.28
CA THR A 297 7.59 -3.68 -3.40
C THR A 297 7.80 -2.32 -4.05
N ALA A 298 8.07 -2.25 -5.36
CA ALA A 298 8.16 -0.98 -6.08
C ALA A 298 6.81 -0.21 -6.00
N LYS A 299 5.69 -0.87 -6.31
CA LYS A 299 4.36 -0.25 -6.22
C LYS A 299 4.05 0.27 -4.80
N ASP A 300 4.52 -0.42 -3.77
CA ASP A 300 4.40 -0.01 -2.37
C ASP A 300 5.24 1.24 -2.01
N PHE A 301 6.28 1.58 -2.77
CA PHE A 301 7.20 2.69 -2.49
C PHE A 301 6.79 4.02 -3.10
N GLY A 302 5.77 4.04 -3.96
CA GLY A 302 5.31 5.29 -4.59
C GLY A 302 4.83 5.12 -6.03
N ARG A 303 4.90 3.91 -6.59
CA ARG A 303 4.66 3.62 -8.02
C ARG A 303 5.64 4.39 -8.91
N ASN A 304 5.65 4.10 -10.21
CA ASN A 304 6.63 4.67 -11.14
C ASN A 304 8.08 4.55 -10.64
N CYS A 305 8.47 3.38 -10.14
CA CYS A 305 9.82 3.17 -9.61
C CYS A 305 10.34 1.77 -9.92
N VAL A 306 11.67 1.63 -9.84
CA VAL A 306 12.38 0.37 -10.06
C VAL A 306 12.90 -0.16 -8.74
N PHE A 307 12.75 -1.47 -8.52
CA PHE A 307 13.22 -2.12 -7.32
C PHE A 307 13.94 -3.44 -7.61
N ALA A 308 15.06 -3.68 -6.94
CA ALA A 308 15.79 -4.94 -7.04
C ALA A 308 15.30 -5.92 -5.97
N TYR A 309 15.17 -7.21 -6.29
CA TYR A 309 14.82 -8.21 -5.28
C TYR A 309 15.82 -8.22 -4.10
N SER A 310 17.12 -8.07 -4.38
CA SER A 310 18.18 -8.02 -3.36
C SER A 310 18.06 -6.85 -2.38
N ASP A 311 17.32 -5.81 -2.76
CA ASP A 311 17.16 -4.60 -1.99
C ASP A 311 15.93 -4.67 -1.06
N ILE A 312 15.03 -5.66 -1.23
CA ILE A 312 13.76 -5.72 -0.49
C ILE A 312 14.02 -5.90 0.99
N LEU A 313 14.87 -6.86 1.35
CA LEU A 313 15.24 -7.07 2.74
C LEU A 313 15.96 -5.84 3.32
N LYS A 314 16.78 -5.14 2.53
CA LYS A 314 17.60 -4.04 3.03
C LYS A 314 16.82 -2.76 3.29
N LYS A 315 15.92 -2.39 2.39
CA LYS A 315 15.23 -1.09 2.41
C LYS A 315 13.77 -1.15 1.94
N GLY A 316 13.27 -2.33 1.56
CA GLY A 316 11.94 -2.50 0.95
C GLY A 316 10.85 -2.93 1.93
N GLY A 317 11.17 -3.12 3.20
CA GLY A 317 10.19 -3.49 4.21
C GLY A 317 9.34 -2.30 4.68
N LYS A 318 8.10 -2.58 5.09
CA LYS A 318 7.22 -1.63 5.75
C LYS A 318 6.52 -2.27 6.95
N VAL A 319 6.12 -1.43 7.89
CA VAL A 319 5.18 -1.80 8.96
C VAL A 319 3.79 -1.91 8.34
N LEU A 320 3.21 -3.11 8.39
CA LEU A 320 1.85 -3.38 7.92
C LEU A 320 0.82 -2.97 8.96
N GLU A 321 1.06 -3.33 10.21
CA GLU A 321 0.13 -3.14 11.33
C GLU A 321 0.94 -3.02 12.63
N VAL A 322 0.46 -2.15 13.53
CA VAL A 322 0.98 -2.04 14.89
C VAL A 322 0.08 -2.86 15.80
N LEU A 323 0.63 -3.95 16.35
CA LEU A 323 -0.10 -4.89 17.20
C LEU A 323 0.04 -4.51 18.68
N PRO A 324 -0.88 -4.98 19.54
CA PRO A 324 -0.75 -4.80 20.99
C PRO A 324 0.58 -5.32 21.54
N LEU A 325 1.00 -4.79 22.69
CA LEU A 325 2.23 -5.19 23.40
C LEU A 325 3.52 -4.94 22.60
N GLN A 326 3.62 -3.78 21.93
CA GLN A 326 4.82 -3.35 21.19
C GLN A 326 5.24 -4.29 20.06
N ARG A 327 4.29 -5.04 19.49
CA ARG A 327 4.53 -5.94 18.36
C ARG A 327 4.16 -5.25 17.05
N LEU A 328 4.80 -5.67 15.98
CA LEU A 328 4.59 -5.14 14.63
C LEU A 328 4.44 -6.31 13.66
N ALA A 329 3.49 -6.19 12.73
CA ALA A 329 3.47 -7.00 11.53
C ALA A 329 4.27 -6.29 10.43
N LEU A 330 5.20 -6.99 9.81
CA LEU A 330 6.11 -6.46 8.79
C LEU A 330 5.83 -7.11 7.43
N SER A 331 6.07 -6.35 6.36
CA SER A 331 5.89 -6.82 4.98
C SER A 331 7.02 -7.71 4.44
N ILE A 332 7.98 -8.08 5.30
CA ILE A 332 9.15 -8.88 4.95
C ILE A 332 9.00 -10.28 5.56
N GLY A 333 8.98 -11.32 4.74
CA GLY A 333 8.88 -12.72 5.16
C GLY A 333 10.05 -13.58 4.68
N GLN A 334 9.91 -14.91 4.80
CA GLN A 334 10.89 -15.87 4.29
C GLN A 334 11.06 -15.74 2.77
N SER A 335 10.03 -15.26 2.05
CA SER A 335 10.05 -15.03 0.60
C SER A 335 11.11 -14.03 0.15
N VAL A 336 11.58 -13.14 1.05
CA VAL A 336 12.66 -12.16 0.82
C VAL A 336 13.91 -12.48 1.64
N ASP A 337 14.04 -13.74 2.06
CA ASP A 337 15.15 -14.26 2.85
C ASP A 337 15.26 -13.60 4.25
N ALA A 338 14.16 -13.09 4.81
CA ALA A 338 14.11 -12.62 6.21
C ALA A 338 14.29 -13.78 7.19
N ARG A 339 14.89 -13.50 8.35
CA ARG A 339 15.18 -14.49 9.40
C ARG A 339 14.83 -13.94 10.77
N GLU A 340 14.46 -14.84 11.67
CA GLU A 340 14.31 -14.55 13.09
C GLU A 340 15.61 -13.99 13.65
N GLY A 341 15.50 -13.02 14.55
CA GLY A 341 16.62 -12.24 15.08
C GLY A 341 17.08 -11.09 14.18
N GLY A 342 16.56 -10.96 12.96
CA GLY A 342 16.88 -9.84 12.08
C GLY A 342 16.49 -8.49 12.71
N ARG A 343 17.41 -7.52 12.73
CA ARG A 343 17.19 -6.19 13.31
C ARG A 343 16.99 -5.13 12.23
N PHE A 344 16.04 -4.22 12.47
CA PHE A 344 15.68 -3.18 11.52
C PHE A 344 15.48 -1.84 12.22
N LEU A 345 15.84 -0.76 11.53
CA LEU A 345 15.43 0.59 11.87
C LEU A 345 14.13 0.92 11.15
N VAL A 346 13.23 1.60 11.87
CA VAL A 346 11.93 2.06 11.39
C VAL A 346 11.98 3.55 11.10
N TRP A 347 11.48 3.99 9.96
CA TRP A 347 11.54 5.38 9.48
C TRP A 347 10.17 5.87 9.05
N SER A 348 9.86 7.14 9.28
CA SER A 348 8.66 7.75 8.72
C SER A 348 8.85 8.09 7.23
N PRO A 349 7.87 7.77 6.36
CA PRO A 349 7.91 8.14 4.95
C PRO A 349 7.81 9.66 4.72
N ASP A 350 7.16 10.40 5.64
CA ASP A 350 6.94 11.86 5.50
C ASP A 350 8.24 12.67 5.58
N TYR A 351 9.28 12.11 6.18
CA TYR A 351 10.58 12.75 6.36
C TYR A 351 11.65 12.24 5.36
N GLN A 352 11.29 11.42 4.37
CA GLN A 352 12.23 10.87 3.38
C GLN A 352 12.55 11.80 2.19
N SER A 353 12.21 13.10 2.23
CA SER A 353 12.58 14.01 1.14
C SER A 353 14.08 14.36 1.15
N GLY A 354 14.83 13.70 0.25
CA GLY A 354 16.06 14.15 -0.40
C GLY A 354 17.12 14.90 0.42
N ALA A 355 18.21 14.22 0.77
CA ALA A 355 19.45 14.85 1.17
C ALA A 355 20.01 15.74 0.02
N GLN A 356 19.80 17.06 0.09
CA GLN A 356 20.59 18.03 -0.67
C GLN A 356 21.68 18.61 0.23
N ALA A 357 22.74 17.83 0.46
CA ALA A 357 23.99 18.39 0.96
C ALA A 357 24.79 18.90 -0.25
N LYS A 358 24.88 20.21 -0.43
CA LYS A 358 25.88 20.81 -1.33
C LYS A 358 27.08 21.23 -0.49
N LEU A 359 28.28 20.82 -0.93
CA LEU A 359 29.52 21.46 -0.49
C LEU A 359 29.51 22.89 -1.03
N THR A 360 29.58 23.87 -0.13
CA THR A 360 29.95 25.24 -0.51
C THR A 360 31.45 25.29 -0.83
N GLU A 361 31.88 26.30 -1.60
CA GLU A 361 33.29 26.49 -2.01
C GLU A 361 34.28 26.52 -0.83
N ASP A 362 33.81 26.82 0.38
CA ASP A 362 34.57 26.83 1.64
C ASP A 362 34.61 25.48 2.39
N GLU A 363 34.36 24.35 1.70
CA GLU A 363 34.33 22.99 2.26
C GLU A 363 33.30 22.76 3.40
N ARG A 364 32.41 23.72 3.66
CA ARG A 364 31.29 23.54 4.59
C ARG A 364 30.13 22.81 3.91
N ILE A 365 29.59 21.84 4.64
CA ILE A 365 28.38 21.09 4.26
C ILE A 365 27.17 21.97 4.62
N SER A 366 26.34 22.31 3.65
CA SER A 366 25.05 22.98 3.88
C SER A 366 23.88 22.09 3.42
N GLY A 367 22.93 21.86 4.33
CA GLY A 367 21.71 21.06 4.11
C GLY A 367 21.03 20.69 5.45
N THR A 368 19.70 20.55 5.45
CA THR A 368 18.87 20.13 6.60
C THR A 368 18.63 18.62 6.56
N TYR A 369 18.88 17.96 7.70
CA TYR A 369 18.64 16.54 7.94
C TYR A 369 17.24 16.30 8.54
N PRO A 370 16.66 15.11 8.30
CA PRO A 370 16.02 14.36 9.36
C PRO A 370 16.76 13.02 9.55
N THR A 371 17.54 12.90 10.63
CA THR A 371 18.41 11.74 10.93
C THR A 371 17.87 10.83 12.03
N MET A 372 16.64 11.05 12.51
CA MET A 372 16.10 10.24 13.60
C MET A 372 15.19 9.15 13.04
N TYR A 373 15.58 7.90 13.27
CA TYR A 373 14.70 6.76 13.09
C TYR A 373 13.63 6.78 14.20
N LYS A 374 12.47 6.15 13.97
CA LYS A 374 11.37 6.06 14.96
C LYS A 374 11.64 4.95 15.98
N ALA A 375 12.11 3.80 15.51
CA ALA A 375 12.31 2.63 16.35
C ALA A 375 13.37 1.67 15.84
N GLU A 376 13.99 0.92 16.75
CA GLU A 376 14.70 -0.32 16.44
C GLU A 376 13.78 -1.49 16.79
N ILE A 377 13.68 -2.44 15.86
CA ILE A 377 12.79 -3.59 15.97
C ILE A 377 13.59 -4.87 15.73
N VAL A 378 13.18 -5.96 16.38
CA VAL A 378 13.73 -7.29 16.15
C VAL A 378 12.64 -8.21 15.64
N VAL A 379 12.94 -8.96 14.59
CA VAL A 379 12.05 -9.97 14.05
C VAL A 379 12.06 -11.19 14.97
N ILE A 380 10.89 -11.58 15.47
CA ILE A 380 10.71 -12.72 16.37
C ILE A 380 10.31 -13.97 15.60
N GLU A 381 9.35 -13.82 14.68
CA GLU A 381 8.77 -14.92 13.94
C GLU A 381 8.68 -14.52 12.46
N VAL A 382 9.09 -15.42 11.57
CA VAL A 382 9.04 -15.18 10.13
C VAL A 382 8.16 -16.21 9.45
N GLN A 383 7.07 -15.74 8.86
CA GLN A 383 6.19 -16.54 7.99
C GLN A 383 6.58 -16.36 6.52
N GLU A 384 5.86 -17.00 5.60
CA GLU A 384 6.24 -17.00 4.18
C GLU A 384 6.31 -15.57 3.60
N GLU A 385 5.29 -14.73 3.84
CA GLU A 385 5.19 -13.38 3.26
C GLU A 385 5.26 -12.23 4.29
N ILE A 386 5.03 -12.53 5.56
CA ILE A 386 5.03 -11.55 6.66
C ILE A 386 5.99 -12.00 7.76
N ALA A 387 6.41 -11.05 8.59
CA ALA A 387 7.12 -11.34 9.83
C ALA A 387 6.53 -10.55 10.99
N PHE A 388 6.61 -11.13 12.17
CA PHE A 388 6.27 -10.46 13.41
C PHE A 388 7.55 -9.99 14.09
N ALA A 389 7.55 -8.73 14.49
CA ALA A 389 8.64 -8.10 15.20
C ALA A 389 8.17 -7.51 16.52
N GLU A 390 9.10 -7.32 17.44
CA GLU A 390 8.91 -6.55 18.66
C GLU A 390 9.76 -5.29 18.59
N ILE A 391 9.19 -4.19 19.06
CA ILE A 391 9.90 -2.93 19.20
C ILE A 391 10.87 -3.10 20.36
N LEU A 392 12.17 -3.13 20.03
CA LEU A 392 13.23 -3.13 21.04
C LEU A 392 13.33 -1.76 21.70
N HIS A 393 13.20 -0.71 20.89
CA HIS A 393 13.42 0.66 21.32
C HIS A 393 12.67 1.64 20.44
N LEU A 394 11.95 2.59 21.05
CA LEU A 394 11.48 3.81 20.38
C LEU A 394 12.51 4.92 20.61
N SER A 395 12.96 5.56 19.53
CA SER A 395 13.89 6.70 19.61
C SER A 395 13.27 7.91 20.29
N ASP A 396 11.97 8.11 20.08
CA ASP A 396 11.16 9.07 20.82
C ASP A 396 9.83 8.41 21.25
N PRO A 397 9.56 8.27 22.56
CA PRO A 397 8.28 7.76 23.07
C PRO A 397 7.06 8.61 22.70
N ALA A 398 7.24 9.88 22.33
CA ALA A 398 6.18 10.74 21.81
C ALA A 398 5.90 10.50 20.32
N TRP A 399 6.78 9.79 19.61
CA TRP A 399 6.69 9.52 18.19
C TRP A 399 6.60 8.02 17.90
N PRO A 400 5.43 7.40 18.09
CA PRO A 400 5.27 5.97 17.93
C PRO A 400 5.46 5.52 16.47
N VAL A 401 5.80 4.24 16.33
CA VAL A 401 5.74 3.56 15.03
C VAL A 401 4.28 3.54 14.58
N THR A 402 4.06 3.86 13.32
CA THR A 402 2.74 3.89 12.68
C THR A 402 2.75 2.99 11.45
N GLU A 403 1.57 2.59 11.00
CA GLU A 403 1.43 1.84 9.76
C GLU A 403 2.02 2.62 8.58
N GLY A 404 2.67 1.91 7.66
CA GLY A 404 3.35 2.50 6.51
C GLY A 404 4.77 2.99 6.77
N ASP A 405 5.24 3.00 8.02
CA ASP A 405 6.65 3.27 8.33
C ASP A 405 7.58 2.28 7.62
N ARG A 406 8.74 2.76 7.17
CA ARG A 406 9.69 2.02 6.33
C ARG A 406 10.79 1.36 7.14
N LEU A 407 11.26 0.21 6.69
CA LEU A 407 12.29 -0.57 7.35
C LEU A 407 13.63 -0.43 6.63
N SER A 408 14.70 -0.31 7.40
CA SER A 408 16.07 -0.48 6.89
C SER A 408 16.80 -1.50 7.74
N MET A 409 17.37 -2.52 7.11
CA MET A 409 18.09 -3.59 7.80
C MET A 409 19.36 -3.05 8.45
N LEU A 410 19.61 -3.45 9.70
CA LEU A 410 20.86 -3.21 10.40
C LEU A 410 21.82 -4.39 10.14
N ASN A 411 23.09 -4.09 9.86
CA ASN A 411 24.10 -5.14 9.87
C ASN A 411 24.50 -5.48 11.32
N GLU A 412 25.04 -6.67 11.56
CA GLU A 412 25.49 -7.12 12.90
C GLU A 412 26.50 -6.16 13.55
N LYS A 413 27.28 -5.41 12.76
CA LYS A 413 28.22 -4.39 13.27
C LYS A 413 27.57 -3.04 13.60
N ASP A 414 26.35 -2.82 13.13
CA ASP A 414 25.58 -1.59 13.26
C ASP A 414 24.46 -1.74 14.30
N SER A 415 24.30 -2.92 14.91
CA SER A 415 23.25 -3.14 15.91
C SER A 415 23.62 -2.51 17.25
N PHE A 416 22.73 -1.63 17.73
CA PHE A 416 22.95 -0.85 18.95
C PHE A 416 22.84 -1.66 20.25
N PHE A 417 22.43 -2.93 20.16
CA PHE A 417 22.20 -3.83 21.30
C PHE A 417 23.11 -5.09 21.36
N ASP A 418 23.94 -5.37 20.34
CA ASP A 418 24.85 -6.55 20.32
C ASP A 418 26.29 -6.26 20.75
N ALA A 419 26.47 -5.28 21.64
CA ALA A 419 27.63 -5.28 22.52
C ALA A 419 27.36 -6.19 23.74
N GLN A 420 27.24 -7.51 23.53
CA GLN A 420 27.41 -8.45 24.64
C GLN A 420 28.75 -9.18 24.55
N ALA A 421 29.48 -9.07 25.67
CA ALA A 421 30.58 -9.91 26.12
C ALA A 421 31.98 -9.64 25.53
N GLY A 422 32.59 -8.53 25.97
CA GLY A 422 33.91 -8.62 26.58
C GLY A 422 33.76 -8.52 28.10
N PRO A 423 34.39 -9.36 28.93
CA PRO A 423 34.56 -9.03 30.33
C PRO A 423 35.44 -7.77 30.37
N GLU A 424 34.95 -6.72 31.01
CA GLU A 424 35.62 -5.42 31.13
C GLU A 424 35.81 -4.65 29.81
N SER A 425 34.85 -3.80 29.41
CA SER A 425 35.20 -2.63 28.61
C SER A 425 34.40 -1.37 28.98
N SER A 426 35.18 -0.38 29.46
CA SER A 426 34.87 0.98 29.90
C SER A 426 34.22 1.16 31.29
N LYS A 427 35.04 1.67 32.22
CA LYS A 427 34.76 1.92 33.65
C LYS A 427 33.94 3.20 33.93
N THR A 428 33.22 3.75 32.96
CA THR A 428 32.49 5.01 33.16
C THR A 428 31.05 4.90 32.68
N PRO A 429 30.05 5.14 33.53
CA PRO A 429 28.65 5.10 33.13
C PRO A 429 28.39 6.12 32.02
N GLN A 430 27.69 5.69 30.96
CA GLN A 430 27.35 6.55 29.83
C GLN A 430 26.27 7.56 30.25
N ARG A 431 26.73 8.77 30.60
CA ARG A 431 25.90 9.92 30.98
C ARG A 431 25.64 10.82 29.79
N ASP A 432 24.49 11.47 29.78
CA ASP A 432 24.14 12.52 28.83
C ASP A 432 25.03 13.74 29.06
N MET A 433 25.65 14.27 28.01
CA MET A 433 26.64 15.35 28.13
C MET A 433 26.01 16.70 28.52
N VAL A 434 24.70 16.86 28.30
CA VAL A 434 23.96 18.08 28.60
C VAL A 434 23.49 18.10 30.05
N THR A 435 22.82 17.04 30.48
CA THR A 435 22.17 16.98 31.81
C THR A 435 23.04 16.36 32.89
N GLY A 436 24.08 15.61 32.54
CA GLY A 436 24.85 14.82 33.49
C GLY A 436 24.11 13.59 34.05
N LEU A 437 22.83 13.40 33.69
CA LEU A 437 22.02 12.23 34.06
C LEU A 437 22.41 11.01 33.23
N TYR A 438 21.90 9.83 33.58
CA TYR A 438 22.12 8.64 32.75
C TYR A 438 21.50 8.83 31.35
N SER A 439 22.23 8.39 30.32
CA SER A 439 21.62 8.26 28.98
C SER A 439 20.42 7.30 29.04
N TYR A 440 19.45 7.46 28.14
CA TYR A 440 18.25 6.60 28.09
C TYR A 440 18.60 5.11 28.18
N LYS A 441 19.61 4.67 27.42
CA LYS A 441 20.10 3.28 27.40
C LYS A 441 20.60 2.79 28.76
N GLU A 442 21.47 3.57 29.40
CA GLU A 442 22.04 3.21 30.71
C GLU A 442 20.95 3.24 31.81
N PHE A 443 20.02 4.20 31.74
CA PHE A 443 18.90 4.32 32.66
C PHE A 443 17.98 3.08 32.60
N ILE A 444 17.50 2.72 31.41
CA ILE A 444 16.59 1.56 31.24
C ILE A 444 17.27 0.25 31.63
N GLY A 445 18.55 0.09 31.31
CA GLY A 445 19.34 -1.07 31.71
C GLY A 445 19.45 -1.23 33.23
N ARG A 446 19.70 -0.12 33.96
CA ARG A 446 19.74 -0.11 35.42
C ARG A 446 18.36 -0.30 36.04
N TYR A 447 17.36 0.44 35.57
CA TYR A 447 15.96 0.33 36.00
C TYR A 447 15.46 -1.11 35.89
N SER A 448 15.75 -1.79 34.79
CA SER A 448 15.35 -3.18 34.56
C SER A 448 15.96 -4.17 35.55
N ARG A 449 17.21 -3.96 36.00
CA ARG A 449 17.88 -4.79 37.02
C ARG A 449 17.37 -4.48 38.42
N MET A 450 17.22 -3.19 38.75
CA MET A 450 16.82 -2.74 40.08
C MET A 450 15.37 -3.15 40.41
N ARG A 451 14.44 -3.01 39.47
CA ARG A 451 13.03 -3.32 39.71
C ARG A 451 12.75 -4.80 40.02
N GLN A 452 13.60 -5.73 39.55
CA GLN A 452 13.37 -7.18 39.73
C GLN A 452 13.31 -7.60 41.20
N ASN A 453 14.07 -6.91 42.06
CA ASN A 453 14.22 -7.28 43.47
C ASN A 453 13.49 -6.33 44.44
N MET A 454 12.60 -5.47 43.92
CA MET A 454 11.88 -4.48 44.73
C MET A 454 10.43 -4.87 44.97
N GLU A 455 9.97 -4.70 46.21
CA GLU A 455 8.58 -4.91 46.62
C GLU A 455 7.71 -3.70 46.29
N LYS A 456 8.25 -2.48 46.44
CA LYS A 456 7.62 -1.22 46.08
C LYS A 456 8.61 -0.29 45.39
N PHE A 457 8.14 0.48 44.41
CA PHE A 457 8.91 1.55 43.77
C PHE A 457 7.98 2.49 43.02
N SER A 458 8.47 3.68 42.71
CA SER A 458 7.76 4.68 41.91
C SER A 458 8.65 5.21 40.78
N ILE A 459 8.01 5.67 39.71
CA ILE A 459 8.68 6.27 38.55
C ILE A 459 7.90 7.50 38.10
N ALA A 460 8.65 8.55 37.74
CA ALA A 460 8.11 9.80 37.24
C ALA A 460 8.75 10.14 35.89
N VAL A 461 7.93 10.49 34.91
CA VAL A 461 8.38 11.04 33.63
C VAL A 461 7.94 12.49 33.56
N LEU A 462 8.88 13.39 33.32
CA LEU A 462 8.63 14.82 33.14
C LEU A 462 8.86 15.20 31.68
N ARG A 463 8.04 16.10 31.17
CA ARG A 463 8.13 16.65 29.81
C ARG A 463 8.00 18.16 29.84
N LEU A 464 8.88 18.85 29.12
CA LEU A 464 8.75 20.29 28.87
C LEU A 464 7.53 20.54 27.98
N ALA A 465 6.65 21.44 28.40
CA ALA A 465 5.60 21.95 27.53
C ALA A 465 6.25 22.86 26.46
N ALA A 466 6.05 22.55 25.19
CA ALA A 466 6.66 23.32 24.11
C ALA A 466 5.97 24.68 23.97
N SER A 467 6.74 25.77 23.96
CA SER A 467 6.21 27.07 23.54
C SER A 467 6.00 27.05 22.01
N PRO A 468 4.80 27.38 21.49
CA PRO A 468 4.49 27.26 20.06
C PRO A 468 5.36 28.10 19.12
N ALA A 469 6.14 29.05 19.65
CA ALA A 469 6.73 30.15 18.89
C ALA A 469 8.12 29.88 18.26
N GLU A 470 8.77 28.75 18.49
CA GLU A 470 10.19 28.60 18.11
C GLU A 470 10.51 27.34 17.28
N HIS A 471 9.73 27.11 16.23
CA HIS A 471 10.12 26.14 15.19
C HIS A 471 11.15 26.76 14.24
N GLY A 472 12.42 26.81 14.69
CA GLY A 472 13.57 27.27 13.91
C GLY A 472 14.86 26.52 14.29
N GLY A 473 15.95 26.73 13.53
CA GLY A 473 17.22 25.99 13.66
C GLY A 473 17.95 26.06 15.01
N ASN A 474 17.43 26.82 16.00
CA ASN A 474 17.96 26.91 17.37
C ASN A 474 17.15 26.14 18.43
N PHE A 475 16.04 25.49 18.06
CA PHE A 475 15.12 24.80 18.98
C PHE A 475 15.81 23.77 19.88
N GLN A 476 16.71 22.97 19.33
CA GLN A 476 17.41 21.93 20.10
C GLN A 476 18.34 22.51 21.17
N LYS A 477 19.09 23.58 20.85
CA LYS A 477 20.00 24.21 21.82
C LYS A 477 19.24 24.85 22.99
N LEU A 478 18.09 25.44 22.70
CA LEU A 478 17.22 26.06 23.70
C LEU A 478 16.59 24.99 24.60
N THR A 479 16.10 23.90 24.00
CA THR A 479 15.54 22.78 24.74
C THR A 479 16.60 22.10 25.61
N ASP A 480 17.81 21.90 25.11
CA ASP A 480 18.92 21.34 25.89
C ASP A 480 19.29 22.21 27.10
N ALA A 481 19.31 23.53 26.94
CA ALA A 481 19.54 24.46 28.05
C ALA A 481 18.41 24.41 29.10
N GLN A 482 17.15 24.28 28.67
CA GLN A 482 16.00 24.13 29.57
C GLN A 482 16.05 22.80 30.33
N VAL A 483 16.27 21.68 29.63
CA VAL A 483 16.38 20.36 30.28
C VAL A 483 17.54 20.33 31.27
N GLN A 484 18.69 20.95 30.95
CA GLN A 484 19.82 21.05 31.87
C GLN A 484 19.46 21.80 33.16
N LYS A 485 18.72 22.92 33.08
CA LYS A 485 18.25 23.66 34.25
C LYS A 485 17.32 22.80 35.11
N VAL A 486 16.35 22.13 34.50
CA VAL A 486 15.42 21.24 35.21
C VAL A 486 16.17 20.09 35.89
N ALA A 487 17.13 19.47 35.22
CA ALA A 487 17.96 18.41 35.80
C ALA A 487 18.76 18.91 37.01
N SER A 488 19.40 20.08 36.91
CA SER A 488 20.16 20.67 38.03
C SER A 488 19.28 21.02 39.23
N ARG A 489 18.03 21.43 39.00
CA ARG A 489 17.07 21.70 40.07
C ARG A 489 16.57 20.41 40.72
N ALA A 490 16.30 19.39 39.92
CA ALA A 490 15.91 18.07 40.41
C ALA A 490 16.96 17.46 41.34
N GLU A 491 18.25 17.61 41.05
CA GLU A 491 19.35 17.15 41.93
C GLU A 491 19.36 17.82 43.32
N THR A 492 18.76 19.01 43.46
CA THR A 492 18.66 19.70 44.77
C THR A 492 17.41 19.33 45.56
N ILE A 493 16.38 18.80 44.88
CA ILE A 493 15.08 18.48 45.48
C ILE A 493 14.96 17.00 45.80
N PHE A 494 15.48 16.13 44.94
CA PHE A 494 15.36 14.67 45.08
C PHE A 494 16.50 14.10 45.93
N ASP A 495 16.19 13.05 46.69
CA ASP A 495 17.15 12.35 47.53
C ASP A 495 18.24 11.65 46.71
N GLU A 496 19.41 11.40 47.32
CA GLU A 496 20.54 10.70 46.66
C GLU A 496 20.20 9.26 46.21
N SER A 497 19.14 8.68 46.75
CA SER A 497 18.60 7.37 46.36
C SER A 497 17.90 7.39 45.00
N CYS A 498 17.48 8.56 44.52
CA CYS A 498 16.73 8.74 43.27
C CYS A 498 17.67 8.64 42.06
N MET A 499 17.31 7.77 41.12
CA MET A 499 18.05 7.62 39.87
C MET A 499 17.38 8.44 38.77
N GLY A 500 18.09 9.38 38.15
CA GLY A 500 17.61 10.20 37.03
C GLY A 500 18.22 9.81 35.67
N GLY A 501 17.46 9.99 34.60
CA GLY A 501 17.88 9.73 33.22
C GLY A 501 17.27 10.69 32.22
N ARG A 502 17.94 10.87 31.08
CA ARG A 502 17.39 11.58 29.92
C ARG A 502 16.42 10.64 29.19
N TYR A 503 15.14 11.01 29.14
CA TYR A 503 14.07 10.17 28.55
C TYR A 503 13.87 10.44 27.06
N SER A 504 13.86 11.71 26.65
CA SER A 504 13.81 12.15 25.26
C SER A 504 14.49 13.53 25.12
N LEU A 505 14.40 14.17 23.95
CA LEU A 505 14.96 15.51 23.72
C LEU A 505 14.36 16.57 24.66
N ASN A 506 13.12 16.43 25.10
CA ASN A 506 12.46 17.41 25.98
C ASN A 506 11.91 16.79 27.28
N SER A 507 12.30 15.55 27.58
CA SER A 507 11.74 14.79 28.71
C SER A 507 12.83 14.15 29.58
N LEU A 508 12.57 14.11 30.88
CA LEU A 508 13.40 13.49 31.91
C LEU A 508 12.64 12.35 32.58
N ILE A 509 13.37 11.39 33.12
CA ILE A 509 12.78 10.27 33.86
C ILE A 509 13.52 10.06 35.18
N TYR A 510 12.76 9.81 36.25
CA TYR A 510 13.27 9.60 37.60
C TYR A 510 12.66 8.34 38.20
N PHE A 511 13.49 7.54 38.84
CA PHE A 511 13.13 6.30 39.49
C PHE A 511 13.41 6.40 41.00
N TYR A 512 12.38 6.13 41.80
CA TYR A 512 12.37 6.24 43.25
C TYR A 512 12.27 4.84 43.88
N PRO A 513 13.37 4.31 44.42
CA PRO A 513 13.37 3.01 45.09
C PRO A 513 12.56 3.09 46.40
N GLN A 514 11.65 2.13 46.65
CA GLN A 514 10.92 1.99 47.91
C GLN A 514 10.03 3.18 48.35
N GLU A 515 9.77 4.14 47.47
CA GLU A 515 8.84 5.24 47.75
C GLU A 515 7.46 5.01 47.13
N GLU A 516 6.43 5.50 47.83
CA GLU A 516 5.04 5.50 47.38
C GLU A 516 4.71 6.74 46.55
N SER A 517 3.61 6.68 45.79
CA SER A 517 3.21 7.73 44.84
C SER A 517 3.09 9.12 45.46
N ASP A 518 2.60 9.21 46.70
CA ASP A 518 2.24 10.49 47.33
C ASP A 518 3.49 11.32 47.67
N SER A 519 4.54 10.67 48.19
CA SER A 519 5.86 11.29 48.45
C SER A 519 6.50 11.79 47.15
N VAL A 520 6.47 10.96 46.11
CA VAL A 520 7.01 11.31 44.80
C VAL A 520 6.23 12.47 44.18
N MET A 521 4.91 12.48 44.34
CA MET A 521 4.04 13.54 43.83
C MET A 521 4.40 14.90 44.45
N GLU A 522 4.63 14.96 45.77
CA GLU A 522 5.00 16.19 46.46
C GLU A 522 6.34 16.73 45.95
N ASN A 523 7.33 15.85 45.78
CA ASN A 523 8.65 16.20 45.23
C ASN A 523 8.57 16.71 43.78
N ILE A 524 7.75 16.07 42.94
CA ILE A 524 7.55 16.46 41.53
C ILE A 524 6.80 17.79 41.45
N LEU A 525 5.74 17.99 42.26
CA LEU A 525 5.01 19.26 42.33
C LEU A 525 5.91 20.41 42.78
N ARG A 526 6.79 20.15 43.77
CA ARG A 526 7.79 21.13 44.20
C ARG A 526 8.75 21.49 43.07
N LEU A 527 9.29 20.50 42.36
CA LEU A 527 10.17 20.72 41.21
C LEU A 527 9.50 21.58 40.12
N ILE A 528 8.22 21.31 39.81
CA ILE A 528 7.49 22.03 38.77
C ILE A 528 7.24 23.48 39.18
N ARG A 529 6.85 23.73 40.43
CA ARG A 529 6.67 25.09 40.95
C ARG A 529 7.98 25.89 40.96
N GLU A 530 9.08 25.28 41.40
CA GLU A 530 10.39 25.93 41.42
C GLU A 530 10.91 26.19 39.99
N CYS A 531 10.72 25.27 39.04
CA CYS A 531 11.14 25.48 37.65
C CYS A 531 10.32 26.57 36.95
N SER A 532 9.01 26.64 37.21
CA SER A 532 8.15 27.70 36.70
C SER A 532 8.56 29.06 37.26
N ALA A 533 8.80 29.17 38.58
CA ALA A 533 9.15 30.43 39.23
C ALA A 533 10.57 30.93 38.88
N ASP A 534 11.56 30.04 38.88
CA ASP A 534 12.98 30.43 38.75
C ASP A 534 13.44 30.52 37.29
N PHE A 535 12.80 29.78 36.38
CA PHE A 535 13.28 29.63 35.00
C PHE A 535 12.25 29.91 33.91
N ASP A 536 10.98 30.19 34.27
CA ASP A 536 9.87 30.34 33.31
C ASP A 536 9.71 29.09 32.42
N ILE A 537 9.88 27.91 33.02
CA ILE A 537 9.79 26.62 32.34
C ILE A 537 8.53 25.90 32.81
N GLU A 538 7.62 25.63 31.86
CA GLU A 538 6.43 24.82 32.09
C GLU A 538 6.73 23.33 31.90
N LEU A 539 6.31 22.52 32.88
CA LEU A 539 6.57 21.10 32.94
C LEU A 539 5.28 20.32 33.17
N GLY A 540 5.07 19.28 32.37
CA GLY A 540 4.10 18.22 32.63
C GLY A 540 4.80 17.01 33.26
N ALA A 541 4.17 16.35 34.23
CA ALA A 541 4.71 15.12 34.81
C ALA A 541 3.65 14.04 35.05
N GLY A 542 4.02 12.80 34.74
CA GLY A 542 3.25 11.60 35.07
C GLY A 542 3.98 10.79 36.13
N VAL A 543 3.27 10.30 37.14
CA VAL A 543 3.82 9.48 38.22
C VAL A 543 3.07 8.15 38.30
N SER A 544 3.80 7.05 38.48
CA SER A 544 3.19 5.74 38.73
C SER A 544 4.00 4.93 39.74
N SER A 545 3.32 4.04 40.46
CA SER A 545 3.90 3.23 41.53
C SER A 545 3.57 1.75 41.36
N PHE A 546 4.44 0.90 41.89
CA PHE A 546 4.22 -0.53 42.06
C PHE A 546 4.07 -0.86 43.55
N PRO A 547 3.10 -1.70 43.95
CA PRO A 547 2.08 -2.35 43.13
C PRO A 547 0.88 -1.43 42.81
N PHE A 548 0.24 -1.64 41.66
CA PHE A 548 -1.04 -1.02 41.30
C PHE A 548 -1.87 -2.03 40.48
N LEU A 549 -3.11 -2.31 40.93
CA LEU A 549 -3.95 -3.39 40.40
C LEU A 549 -3.16 -4.71 40.20
N ASN A 550 -3.33 -5.37 39.05
CA ASN A 550 -2.65 -6.60 38.66
C ASN A 550 -1.48 -6.36 37.69
N TYR A 551 -0.99 -5.11 37.59
CA TYR A 551 0.10 -4.77 36.67
C TYR A 551 1.43 -5.38 37.13
N ARG A 552 2.20 -5.88 36.16
CA ARG A 552 3.55 -6.40 36.33
C ARG A 552 4.53 -5.25 36.47
N ARG A 553 5.67 -5.51 37.10
CA ARG A 553 6.80 -4.57 37.22
C ARG A 553 7.28 -4.02 35.87
N SER A 554 7.10 -4.79 34.79
CA SER A 554 7.45 -4.38 33.43
C SER A 554 6.56 -3.26 32.88
N GLU A 555 5.30 -3.19 33.33
CA GLU A 555 4.24 -2.34 32.78
C GLU A 555 4.17 -0.96 33.47
N ILE A 556 4.88 -0.78 34.59
CA ILE A 556 4.82 0.45 35.39
C ILE A 556 5.35 1.67 34.63
N LEU A 557 6.38 1.50 33.80
CA LEU A 557 6.83 2.58 32.93
C LEU A 557 5.75 3.01 31.92
N ASP A 558 4.94 2.08 31.42
CA ASP A 558 3.85 2.38 30.49
C ASP A 558 2.71 3.10 31.21
N ASN A 559 2.36 2.65 32.42
CA ASN A 559 1.42 3.34 33.30
C ASN A 559 1.85 4.79 33.60
N CYS A 560 3.15 5.01 33.82
CA CYS A 560 3.71 6.35 33.99
C CYS A 560 3.48 7.25 32.77
N ARG A 561 3.59 6.70 31.56
CA ARG A 561 3.32 7.45 30.32
C ARG A 561 1.84 7.77 30.17
N LYS A 562 0.94 6.86 30.51
CA LYS A 562 -0.51 7.12 30.54
C LYS A 562 -0.84 8.26 31.53
N ALA A 563 -0.19 8.29 32.69
CA ALA A 563 -0.31 9.38 33.64
C ALA A 563 0.26 10.70 33.10
N LEU A 564 1.33 10.66 32.30
CA LEU A 564 1.85 11.86 31.65
C LEU A 564 0.88 12.41 30.60
N ASP A 565 0.27 11.55 29.80
CA ASP A 565 -0.75 11.98 28.83
C ASP A 565 -1.96 12.58 29.55
N HIS A 566 -2.36 12.04 30.70
CA HIS A 566 -3.36 12.63 31.59
C HIS A 566 -2.95 14.03 32.07
N SER A 567 -1.72 14.20 32.58
CA SER A 567 -1.29 15.48 33.15
C SER A 567 -1.18 16.61 32.13
N LEU A 568 -0.86 16.28 30.88
CA LEU A 568 -0.80 17.26 29.78
C LEU A 568 -2.18 17.79 29.34
N MET A 569 -3.27 17.18 29.81
CA MET A 569 -4.65 17.66 29.58
C MET A 569 -5.20 18.50 30.74
N MET A 570 -4.44 18.66 31.83
CA MET A 570 -4.85 19.39 33.03
C MET A 570 -4.41 20.86 32.99
N ASP A 571 -5.10 21.70 33.75
CA ASP A 571 -4.63 23.05 34.06
C ASP A 571 -3.39 23.02 34.98
N GLN A 572 -2.63 24.12 35.05
CA GLN A 572 -1.43 24.17 35.88
C GLN A 572 -1.74 23.98 37.38
N PRO A 573 -0.92 23.20 38.12
CA PRO A 573 0.26 22.46 37.66
C PRO A 573 -0.10 21.15 36.93
N MET A 574 0.54 20.90 35.79
CA MET A 574 0.32 19.72 34.93
C MET A 574 0.96 18.46 35.53
N VAL A 575 0.41 17.92 36.61
CA VAL A 575 0.91 16.69 37.26
C VAL A 575 -0.22 15.73 37.54
N ALA A 576 -0.03 14.47 37.13
CA ALA A 576 -1.01 13.43 37.39
C ALA A 576 -0.36 12.13 37.88
N GLN A 577 -1.09 11.46 38.76
CA GLN A 577 -0.82 10.09 39.16
C GLN A 577 -1.53 9.13 38.21
N PHE A 578 -0.93 7.97 37.96
CA PHE A 578 -1.61 6.88 37.27
C PHE A 578 -2.80 6.37 38.08
N ASP A 579 -4.01 6.56 37.55
CA ASP A 579 -5.29 6.32 38.20
C ASP A 579 -6.38 5.91 37.19
N SER A 580 -7.65 5.88 37.63
CA SER A 580 -8.78 5.52 36.76
C SER A 580 -8.99 6.51 35.60
N VAL A 581 -8.64 7.80 35.79
CA VAL A 581 -8.74 8.83 34.74
C VAL A 581 -7.68 8.61 33.67
N SER A 582 -6.46 8.28 34.09
CA SER A 582 -5.35 7.93 33.19
C SER A 582 -5.70 6.73 32.30
N LEU A 583 -6.37 5.72 32.88
CA LEU A 583 -6.89 4.56 32.14
C LEU A 583 -8.02 4.93 31.19
N ASN A 584 -8.93 5.83 31.61
CA ASN A 584 -10.02 6.33 30.76
C ASN A 584 -9.49 7.06 29.52
N ILE A 585 -8.52 7.95 29.69
CA ILE A 585 -7.88 8.68 28.57
C ILE A 585 -7.18 7.70 27.62
N SER A 586 -6.46 6.72 28.17
CA SER A 586 -5.83 5.67 27.37
C SER A 586 -6.85 4.85 26.56
N ALA A 587 -8.01 4.55 27.16
CA ALA A 587 -9.09 3.81 26.50
C ALA A 587 -9.78 4.62 25.41
N ASP A 588 -10.04 5.91 25.64
CA ASP A 588 -10.60 6.83 24.65
C ASP A 588 -9.68 6.96 23.42
N ARG A 589 -8.35 6.95 23.63
CA ARG A 589 -7.38 6.93 22.53
C ARG A 589 -7.47 5.66 21.69
N LEU A 590 -7.48 4.48 22.33
CA LEU A 590 -7.64 3.20 21.61
C LEU A 590 -8.95 3.14 20.82
N TYR A 591 -10.02 3.72 21.38
CA TYR A 591 -11.31 3.82 20.70
C TYR A 591 -11.24 4.66 19.43
N VAL A 592 -10.57 5.83 19.49
CA VAL A 592 -10.36 6.71 18.32
C VAL A 592 -9.50 6.02 17.26
N ASP A 593 -8.48 5.28 17.69
CA ASP A 593 -7.59 4.51 16.80
C ASP A 593 -8.28 3.29 16.18
N GLY A 594 -9.50 2.96 16.62
CA GLY A 594 -10.33 1.87 16.09
C GLY A 594 -10.15 0.52 16.81
N ASP A 595 -9.24 0.43 17.80
CA ASP A 595 -9.10 -0.76 18.66
C ASP A 595 -10.15 -0.73 19.79
N ILE A 596 -11.39 -1.04 19.40
CA ILE A 596 -12.53 -1.06 20.32
C ILE A 596 -12.36 -2.16 21.41
N TYR A 597 -11.68 -3.26 21.10
CA TYR A 597 -11.47 -4.34 22.07
C TYR A 597 -10.41 -3.96 23.12
N GLY A 598 -9.31 -3.33 22.71
CA GLY A 598 -8.33 -2.75 23.63
C GLY A 598 -8.95 -1.69 24.53
N ALA A 599 -9.77 -0.80 23.96
CA ALA A 599 -10.51 0.21 24.74
C ALA A 599 -11.43 -0.42 25.80
N ILE A 600 -12.15 -1.51 25.47
CA ILE A 600 -13.01 -2.23 26.43
C ILE A 600 -12.20 -2.75 27.63
N GLU A 601 -11.02 -3.31 27.41
CA GLU A 601 -10.18 -3.83 28.50
C GLU A 601 -9.64 -2.71 29.38
N GLU A 602 -9.18 -1.60 28.81
CA GLU A 602 -8.72 -0.43 29.57
C GLU A 602 -9.87 0.23 30.36
N PHE A 603 -11.07 0.38 29.81
CA PHE A 603 -12.24 0.89 30.57
C PHE A 603 -12.63 -0.04 31.74
N LYS A 604 -12.51 -1.37 31.58
CA LYS A 604 -12.74 -2.29 32.69
C LYS A 604 -11.69 -2.13 33.77
N LEU A 605 -10.42 -1.92 33.41
CA LEU A 605 -9.35 -1.64 34.37
C LEU A 605 -9.59 -0.30 35.09
N ALA A 606 -10.06 0.73 34.37
CA ALA A 606 -10.46 2.00 34.96
C ALA A 606 -11.56 1.81 36.02
N LEU A 607 -12.58 0.99 35.72
CA LEU A 607 -13.67 0.66 36.64
C LEU A 607 -13.26 -0.27 37.79
N LEU A 608 -12.17 -1.03 37.62
CA LEU A 608 -11.58 -1.82 38.69
C LEU A 608 -10.77 -0.95 39.67
N ALA A 609 -10.11 0.09 39.15
CA ALA A 609 -9.43 1.10 39.96
C ALA A 609 -10.43 2.00 40.70
N ASP A 610 -11.51 2.37 40.03
CA ASP A 610 -12.56 3.23 40.55
C ASP A 610 -13.93 2.82 40.00
N SER A 611 -14.73 2.14 40.82
CA SER A 611 -16.05 1.67 40.43
C SER A 611 -17.05 2.80 40.16
N ASP A 612 -16.77 4.03 40.61
CA ASP A 612 -17.69 5.16 40.51
C ASP A 612 -17.36 6.07 39.32
N ASN A 613 -16.37 5.70 38.50
CA ASN A 613 -16.02 6.42 37.28
C ASN A 613 -17.14 6.30 36.21
N ILE A 614 -18.06 7.26 36.26
CA ILE A 614 -19.22 7.36 35.36
C ILE A 614 -18.81 7.50 33.89
N LEU A 615 -17.72 8.24 33.61
CA LEU A 615 -17.23 8.46 32.24
C LEU A 615 -16.76 7.14 31.62
N ALA A 616 -15.91 6.39 32.32
CA ALA A 616 -15.43 5.09 31.87
C ALA A 616 -16.58 4.09 31.67
N ARG A 617 -17.59 4.11 32.56
CA ARG A 617 -18.78 3.25 32.44
C ARG A 617 -19.63 3.61 31.21
N ASN A 618 -19.84 4.90 30.96
CA ASN A 618 -20.56 5.37 29.77
C ASN A 618 -19.81 5.00 28.48
N SER A 619 -18.51 5.26 28.40
CA SER A 619 -17.69 4.91 27.23
C SER A 619 -17.62 3.38 26.99
N LEU A 620 -17.51 2.57 28.06
CA LEU A 620 -17.60 1.12 27.95
C LEU A 620 -18.95 0.65 27.35
N GLY A 621 -20.05 1.32 27.72
CA GLY A 621 -21.37 1.07 27.13
C GLY A 621 -21.39 1.34 25.63
N ILE A 622 -20.79 2.44 25.18
CA ILE A 622 -20.69 2.80 23.75
C ILE A 622 -19.88 1.73 23.00
N CYS A 623 -18.73 1.31 23.53
CA CYS A 623 -17.92 0.26 22.93
C CYS A 623 -18.70 -1.05 22.78
N TYR A 624 -19.46 -1.46 23.80
CA TYR A 624 -20.30 -2.66 23.72
C TYR A 624 -21.37 -2.57 22.63
N ALA A 625 -21.99 -1.41 22.44
CA ALA A 625 -22.99 -1.22 21.38
C ALA A 625 -22.36 -1.39 19.99
N GLN A 626 -21.15 -0.85 19.78
CA GLN A 626 -20.44 -0.93 18.51
C GLN A 626 -19.96 -2.35 18.14
N VAL A 627 -19.49 -3.14 19.12
CA VAL A 627 -19.10 -4.53 18.87
C VAL A 627 -20.30 -5.50 18.80
N GLY A 628 -21.52 -4.98 18.63
CA GLY A 628 -22.73 -5.78 18.47
C GLY A 628 -23.22 -6.44 19.76
N LYS A 629 -22.89 -5.88 20.94
CA LYS A 629 -23.35 -6.35 22.25
C LYS A 629 -24.28 -5.34 22.93
N PRO A 630 -25.42 -4.97 22.31
CA PRO A 630 -26.30 -3.92 22.83
C PRO A 630 -26.91 -4.23 24.22
N GLU A 631 -27.11 -5.50 24.57
CA GLU A 631 -27.58 -5.87 25.92
C GLU A 631 -26.53 -5.57 27.01
N GLN A 632 -25.24 -5.70 26.71
CA GLN A 632 -24.18 -5.33 27.66
C GLN A 632 -24.06 -3.81 27.77
N ALA A 633 -24.20 -3.11 26.64
CA ALA A 633 -24.25 -1.65 26.61
C ALA A 633 -25.39 -1.09 27.47
N ARG A 634 -26.61 -1.65 27.32
CA ARG A 634 -27.79 -1.25 28.09
C ARG A 634 -27.52 -1.29 29.59
N LYS A 635 -26.95 -2.40 30.08
CA LYS A 635 -26.60 -2.56 31.50
C LYS A 635 -25.63 -1.49 31.99
N GLN A 636 -24.63 -1.11 31.19
CA GLN A 636 -23.69 -0.05 31.61
C GLN A 636 -24.38 1.31 31.74
N PHE A 637 -25.26 1.66 30.80
CA PHE A 637 -26.02 2.92 30.87
C PHE A 637 -27.03 2.91 32.02
N GLU A 638 -27.72 1.79 32.27
CA GLU A 638 -28.61 1.62 33.43
C GLU A 638 -27.84 1.85 34.74
N LEU A 639 -26.65 1.27 34.90
CA LEU A 639 -25.78 1.48 36.07
C LEU A 639 -25.33 2.95 36.21
N VAL A 640 -25.03 3.66 35.12
CA VAL A 640 -24.75 5.11 35.18
C VAL A 640 -25.96 5.88 35.70
N LEU A 641 -27.17 5.49 35.29
CA LEU A 641 -28.41 6.14 35.70
C LEU A 641 -28.85 5.76 37.13
N GLU A 642 -28.41 4.62 37.66
CA GLU A 642 -28.57 4.29 39.08
C GLU A 642 -27.76 5.25 39.96
N ILE A 643 -26.53 5.61 39.54
CA ILE A 643 -25.64 6.52 40.28
C ILE A 643 -26.04 7.99 40.02
N THR A 644 -26.30 8.33 38.77
CA THR A 644 -26.66 9.68 38.31
C THR A 644 -27.93 9.63 37.46
N PRO A 645 -29.12 9.64 38.09
CA PRO A 645 -30.40 9.52 37.38
C PRO A 645 -30.70 10.61 36.35
N LYS A 646 -30.01 11.76 36.44
CA LYS A 646 -30.17 12.90 35.54
C LYS A 646 -29.04 13.03 34.51
N ASN A 647 -28.29 11.95 34.26
CA ASN A 647 -27.21 11.97 33.27
C ASN A 647 -27.78 11.93 31.85
N ILE A 648 -27.76 13.08 31.16
CA ILE A 648 -28.32 13.24 29.81
C ILE A 648 -27.61 12.35 28.78
N MET A 649 -26.28 12.23 28.86
CA MET A 649 -25.52 11.39 27.94
C MET A 649 -25.92 9.91 28.05
N ALA A 650 -26.05 9.40 29.28
CA ALA A 650 -26.46 8.03 29.52
C ALA A 650 -27.92 7.77 29.12
N LEU A 651 -28.83 8.73 29.34
CA LEU A 651 -30.23 8.63 28.86
C LEU A 651 -30.29 8.57 27.33
N TYR A 652 -29.55 9.44 26.63
CA TYR A 652 -29.50 9.44 25.17
C TYR A 652 -28.92 8.12 24.63
N ASN A 653 -27.81 7.67 25.21
CA ASN A 653 -27.16 6.42 24.82
C ASN A 653 -28.04 5.19 25.12
N LEU A 654 -28.78 5.20 26.23
CA LEU A 654 -29.78 4.18 26.54
C LEU A 654 -30.88 4.16 25.48
N GLY A 655 -31.39 5.32 25.07
CA GLY A 655 -32.38 5.43 24.00
C GLY A 655 -31.87 4.86 22.67
N TRP A 656 -30.62 5.16 22.32
CA TRP A 656 -29.96 4.65 21.12
C TRP A 656 -29.84 3.12 21.14
N VAL A 657 -29.38 2.55 22.26
CA VAL A 657 -29.25 1.10 22.40
C VAL A 657 -30.60 0.39 22.44
N CYS A 658 -31.61 0.97 23.09
CA CYS A 658 -32.98 0.43 23.06
C CYS A 658 -33.53 0.40 21.63
N GLN A 659 -33.24 1.42 20.81
CA GLN A 659 -33.61 1.43 19.40
C GLN A 659 -32.88 0.33 18.60
N MET A 660 -31.59 0.10 18.85
CA MET A 660 -30.83 -1.02 18.24
C MET A 660 -31.40 -2.40 18.61
N LEU A 661 -31.91 -2.54 19.83
CA LEU A 661 -32.59 -3.75 20.31
C LEU A 661 -34.02 -3.89 19.77
N GLY A 662 -34.51 -2.93 18.98
CA GLY A 662 -35.89 -2.91 18.47
C GLY A 662 -36.94 -2.50 19.50
N ASN A 663 -36.53 -2.10 20.71
CA ASN A 663 -37.44 -1.63 21.75
C ASN A 663 -37.71 -0.13 21.59
N ARG A 664 -38.63 0.20 20.68
CA ARG A 664 -38.97 1.59 20.31
C ARG A 664 -39.60 2.38 21.46
N GLU A 665 -40.45 1.76 22.26
CA GLU A 665 -41.12 2.43 23.39
C GLU A 665 -40.10 2.92 24.43
N LYS A 666 -39.19 2.03 24.87
CA LYS A 666 -38.13 2.42 25.80
C LYS A 666 -37.17 3.44 25.22
N ALA A 667 -36.91 3.38 23.91
CA ALA A 667 -36.10 4.36 23.23
C ALA A 667 -36.74 5.76 23.28
N ARG A 668 -38.04 5.83 22.97
CA ARG A 668 -38.84 7.06 23.05
C ARG A 668 -38.84 7.63 24.47
N GLU A 669 -39.14 6.82 25.48
CA GLU A 669 -39.12 7.24 26.89
C GLU A 669 -37.76 7.82 27.31
N ALA A 670 -36.65 7.20 26.88
CA ALA A 670 -35.32 7.66 27.22
C ALA A 670 -34.99 9.01 26.56
N TYR A 671 -35.33 9.20 25.28
CA TYR A 671 -35.13 10.47 24.60
C TYR A 671 -36.07 11.58 25.12
N GLU A 672 -37.31 11.25 25.49
CA GLU A 672 -38.23 12.21 26.12
C GLU A 672 -37.70 12.67 27.47
N LYS A 673 -37.16 11.77 28.29
CA LYS A 673 -36.45 12.14 29.54
C LYS A 673 -35.23 13.03 29.30
N CYS A 674 -34.48 12.82 28.21
CA CYS A 674 -33.42 13.75 27.83
C CYS A 674 -33.99 15.16 27.60
N LEU A 675 -35.13 15.27 26.92
CA LEU A 675 -35.77 16.57 26.64
C LEU A 675 -36.47 17.18 27.86
N GLU A 676 -36.89 16.39 28.84
CA GLU A 676 -37.36 16.91 30.13
C GLU A 676 -36.21 17.59 30.90
N LEU A 677 -35.00 17.05 30.81
CA LEU A 677 -33.81 17.59 31.49
C LEU A 677 -33.13 18.70 30.69
N GLU A 678 -33.07 18.55 29.37
CA GLU A 678 -32.47 19.47 28.41
C GLU A 678 -33.41 19.65 27.21
N PRO A 679 -34.37 20.58 27.28
CA PRO A 679 -35.37 20.80 26.23
C PRO A 679 -34.78 21.16 24.87
N GLU A 680 -33.55 21.66 24.85
CA GLU A 680 -32.81 22.09 23.65
C GLU A 680 -31.84 21.01 23.12
N ASN A 681 -31.98 19.75 23.56
CA ASN A 681 -31.13 18.67 23.07
C ASN A 681 -31.49 18.25 21.62
N VAL A 682 -30.76 18.83 20.66
CA VAL A 682 -30.93 18.61 19.21
C VAL A 682 -30.90 17.13 18.85
N PHE A 683 -29.95 16.36 19.41
CA PHE A 683 -29.79 14.94 19.08
C PHE A 683 -31.03 14.13 19.47
N SER A 684 -31.59 14.36 20.65
CA SER A 684 -32.79 13.67 21.13
C SER A 684 -34.02 14.03 20.31
N LEU A 685 -34.19 15.31 19.92
CA LEU A 685 -35.27 15.74 19.02
C LEU A 685 -35.17 15.04 17.65
N VAL A 686 -33.97 14.99 17.05
CA VAL A 686 -33.76 14.29 15.77
C VAL A 686 -34.07 12.80 15.90
N ARG A 687 -33.66 12.14 16.99
CA ARG A 687 -33.95 10.71 17.22
C ARG A 687 -35.45 10.44 17.40
N LEU A 688 -36.17 11.29 18.12
CA LEU A 688 -37.63 11.21 18.23
C LEU A 688 -38.32 11.43 16.88
N GLY A 689 -37.85 12.39 16.08
CA GLY A 689 -38.34 12.59 14.72
C GLY A 689 -38.15 11.35 13.84
N VAL A 690 -36.99 10.68 13.93
CA VAL A 690 -36.73 9.42 13.20
C VAL A 690 -37.65 8.29 13.67
N LEU A 691 -37.92 8.19 14.97
CA LEU A 691 -38.87 7.20 15.50
C LEU A 691 -40.30 7.47 14.99
N ALA A 692 -40.74 8.73 15.04
CA ALA A 692 -42.05 9.13 14.52
C ALA A 692 -42.20 8.88 13.01
N GLU A 693 -41.15 9.10 12.22
CA GLU A 693 -41.13 8.79 10.79
C GLU A 693 -41.30 7.27 10.54
N GLN A 694 -40.63 6.43 11.34
CA GLN A 694 -40.79 4.97 11.29
C GLN A 694 -42.22 4.52 11.67
N ASP A 695 -42.84 5.23 12.62
CA ASP A 695 -44.22 5.01 13.06
C ASP A 695 -45.25 5.57 12.06
N LYS A 696 -44.81 6.13 10.91
CA LYS A 696 -45.62 6.80 9.87
C LYS A 696 -46.33 8.07 10.35
N GLY A 697 -45.95 8.62 11.50
CA GLY A 697 -46.42 9.91 12.02
C GLY A 697 -45.65 11.07 11.42
N LEU A 698 -45.91 11.41 10.14
CA LEU A 698 -45.16 12.46 9.43
C LEU A 698 -45.30 13.84 10.08
N ASP A 699 -46.47 14.17 10.64
CA ASP A 699 -46.73 15.45 11.29
C ASP A 699 -45.96 15.60 12.60
N GLU A 700 -45.90 14.52 13.38
CA GLU A 700 -45.13 14.49 14.63
C GLU A 700 -43.62 14.55 14.35
N ALA A 701 -43.15 13.81 13.34
CA ALA A 701 -41.76 13.83 12.91
C ALA A 701 -41.30 15.22 12.46
N GLU A 702 -42.12 15.90 11.65
CA GLU A 702 -41.84 17.26 11.20
C GLU A 702 -41.75 18.25 12.37
N GLN A 703 -42.66 18.16 13.35
CA GLN A 703 -42.60 19.02 14.54
C GLN A 703 -41.29 18.86 15.31
N PHE A 704 -40.80 17.63 15.48
CA PHE A 704 -39.53 17.38 16.14
C PHE A 704 -38.34 17.92 15.32
N TYR A 705 -38.34 17.74 14.01
CA TYR A 705 -37.29 18.24 13.15
C TYR A 705 -37.27 19.77 13.04
N LEU A 706 -38.42 20.43 12.97
CA LEU A 706 -38.51 21.90 12.98
C LEU A 706 -38.01 22.48 14.30
N LYS A 707 -38.42 21.89 15.44
CA LYS A 707 -37.88 22.27 16.75
C LYS A 707 -36.37 22.09 16.82
N ALA A 708 -35.83 21.01 16.26
CA ALA A 708 -34.39 20.80 16.21
C ALA A 708 -33.68 21.80 15.26
N ALA A 709 -34.30 22.15 14.13
CA ALA A 709 -33.76 23.10 13.16
C ALA A 709 -33.63 24.52 13.72
N ASP A 710 -34.57 24.92 14.61
CA ASP A 710 -34.55 26.24 15.28
C ASP A 710 -33.43 26.37 16.33
N LEU A 711 -32.79 25.25 16.70
CA LEU A 711 -31.72 25.21 17.71
C LEU A 711 -30.34 25.28 17.07
N LYS A 712 -29.37 25.81 17.83
CA LYS A 712 -28.00 26.03 17.35
C LYS A 712 -27.34 24.72 16.90
N GLY A 713 -27.00 24.65 15.60
CA GLY A 713 -26.34 23.49 14.98
C GLY A 713 -27.28 22.33 14.61
N GLY A 714 -28.59 22.48 14.83
CA GLY A 714 -29.57 21.48 14.42
C GLY A 714 -30.07 21.62 12.98
N ASP A 715 -29.90 22.79 12.37
CA ASP A 715 -30.15 23.04 10.94
C ASP A 715 -29.40 22.02 10.06
N SER A 716 -28.08 21.90 10.18
CA SER A 716 -27.27 20.97 9.40
C SER A 716 -27.75 19.51 9.51
N LEU A 717 -28.20 19.10 10.70
CA LEU A 717 -28.61 17.73 10.98
C LEU A 717 -30.04 17.40 10.53
N THR A 718 -30.91 18.41 10.37
CA THR A 718 -32.37 18.22 10.18
C THR A 718 -32.83 18.46 8.75
N MET A 719 -32.14 19.32 7.97
CA MET A 719 -32.62 19.74 6.64
C MET A 719 -32.88 18.57 5.68
N ARG A 720 -32.01 17.54 5.68
CA ARG A 720 -32.24 16.33 4.88
C ARG A 720 -33.49 15.55 5.32
N HIS A 721 -33.78 15.53 6.62
CA HIS A 721 -34.97 14.87 7.16
C HIS A 721 -36.25 15.63 6.80
N LEU A 722 -36.25 16.96 6.92
CA LEU A 722 -37.35 17.83 6.50
C LEU A 722 -37.61 17.76 4.99
N ALA A 723 -36.55 17.69 4.18
CA ALA A 723 -36.67 17.46 2.75
C ALA A 723 -37.39 16.14 2.42
N ARG A 724 -37.05 15.07 3.13
CA ARG A 724 -37.67 13.76 2.94
C ARG A 724 -39.15 13.75 3.33
N ILE A 725 -39.54 14.44 4.41
CA ILE A 725 -40.95 14.60 4.78
C ILE A 725 -41.70 15.41 3.72
N SER A 726 -41.13 16.54 3.29
CA SER A 726 -41.73 17.39 2.26
C SER A 726 -41.92 16.64 0.93
N TYR A 727 -40.92 15.83 0.57
CA TYR A 727 -40.98 14.95 -0.58
C TYR A 727 -42.06 13.87 -0.44
N ALA A 728 -42.18 13.22 0.72
CA ALA A 728 -43.24 12.24 0.99
C ALA A 728 -44.65 12.86 0.90
N ARG A 729 -44.78 14.16 1.21
CA ARG A 729 -46.02 14.94 1.05
C ARG A 729 -46.22 15.53 -0.35
N LYS A 730 -45.32 15.24 -1.30
CA LYS A 730 -45.32 15.76 -2.67
C LYS A 730 -45.14 17.29 -2.78
N ASP A 731 -44.61 17.93 -1.75
CA ASP A 731 -44.19 19.34 -1.80
C ASP A 731 -42.74 19.42 -2.32
N VAL A 732 -42.61 19.35 -3.64
CA VAL A 732 -41.32 19.28 -4.36
C VAL A 732 -40.50 20.57 -4.16
N ASN A 733 -41.16 21.73 -4.11
CA ASN A 733 -40.49 23.02 -3.97
C ASN A 733 -39.81 23.14 -2.61
N LYS A 734 -40.54 22.86 -1.52
CA LYS A 734 -39.93 22.86 -0.17
C LYS A 734 -38.87 21.79 -0.01
N ALA A 735 -39.07 20.60 -0.57
CA ALA A 735 -38.07 19.53 -0.53
C ALA A 735 -36.75 19.99 -1.19
N ARG A 736 -36.82 20.67 -2.34
CA ARG A 736 -35.66 21.22 -3.04
C ARG A 736 -34.95 22.29 -2.20
N GLU A 737 -35.67 23.23 -1.62
CA GLU A 737 -35.11 24.26 -0.75
C GLU A 737 -34.34 23.66 0.43
N TYR A 738 -34.94 22.70 1.14
CA TYR A 738 -34.29 22.00 2.25
C TYR A 738 -33.04 21.22 1.80
N LEU A 739 -33.03 20.62 0.62
CA LEU A 739 -31.85 19.92 0.11
C LEU A 739 -30.70 20.85 -0.24
N HIS A 740 -31.00 22.05 -0.78
CA HIS A 740 -29.97 23.06 -1.00
C HIS A 740 -29.38 23.54 0.33
N LEU A 741 -30.20 23.74 1.36
CA LEU A 741 -29.72 24.07 2.70
C LEU A 741 -28.85 22.94 3.29
N ALA A 742 -29.25 21.68 3.11
CA ALA A 742 -28.46 20.53 3.54
C ALA A 742 -27.09 20.47 2.86
N LEU A 743 -27.02 20.72 1.54
CA LEU A 743 -25.77 20.70 0.79
C LEU A 743 -24.87 21.92 1.06
N ASN A 744 -25.45 23.08 1.38
CA ASN A 744 -24.69 24.23 1.85
C ASN A 744 -24.01 23.95 3.20
N ALA A 745 -24.70 23.23 4.09
CA ALA A 745 -24.15 22.82 5.38
C ALA A 745 -23.12 21.68 5.24
N ASN A 746 -23.37 20.71 4.36
CA ASN A 746 -22.46 19.62 4.04
C ASN A 746 -22.46 19.30 2.55
N HIS A 747 -21.46 19.83 1.85
CA HIS A 747 -21.27 19.67 0.41
C HIS A 747 -21.07 18.21 -0.04
N ASN A 748 -20.76 17.28 0.87
CA ASN A 748 -20.53 15.87 0.56
C ASN A 748 -21.63 14.93 1.13
N ASP A 749 -22.83 15.44 1.42
CA ASP A 749 -23.96 14.57 1.81
C ASP A 749 -24.53 13.80 0.61
N ALA A 750 -24.02 12.57 0.43
CA ALA A 750 -24.43 11.68 -0.66
C ALA A 750 -25.94 11.38 -0.69
N TYR A 751 -26.63 11.36 0.47
CA TYR A 751 -28.08 11.11 0.50
C TYR A 751 -28.88 12.33 0.07
N ALA A 752 -28.43 13.54 0.45
CA ALA A 752 -29.05 14.77 0.00
C ALA A 752 -28.85 14.96 -1.51
N MET A 753 -27.65 14.69 -2.03
CA MET A 753 -27.37 14.70 -3.47
C MET A 753 -28.26 13.72 -4.24
N ASN A 754 -28.39 12.49 -3.75
CA ASN A 754 -29.21 11.49 -4.41
C ASN A 754 -30.70 11.86 -4.43
N LEU A 755 -31.23 12.37 -3.30
CA LEU A 755 -32.63 12.79 -3.23
C LEU A 755 -32.88 14.01 -4.14
N LEU A 756 -31.94 14.94 -4.24
CA LEU A 756 -32.05 16.10 -5.12
C LEU A 756 -31.96 15.72 -6.60
N ALA A 757 -31.07 14.78 -6.96
CA ALA A 757 -31.00 14.22 -8.31
C ALA A 757 -32.34 13.61 -8.75
N ARG A 758 -32.97 12.85 -7.84
CA ARG A 758 -34.30 12.26 -8.08
C ARG A 758 -35.38 13.32 -8.27
N LEU A 759 -35.37 14.40 -7.48
CA LEU A 759 -36.31 15.51 -7.66
C LEU A 759 -36.17 16.18 -9.03
N TYR A 760 -34.94 16.42 -9.50
CA TYR A 760 -34.70 16.99 -10.83
C TYR A 760 -35.17 16.04 -11.95
N LEU A 761 -34.93 14.74 -11.79
CA LEU A 761 -35.42 13.73 -12.71
C LEU A 761 -36.95 13.72 -12.80
N GLU A 762 -37.65 13.68 -11.66
CA GLU A 762 -39.12 13.61 -11.60
C GLU A 762 -39.80 14.91 -12.06
N SER A 763 -39.16 16.05 -11.87
CA SER A 763 -39.65 17.35 -12.37
C SER A 763 -39.34 17.58 -13.85
N GLY A 764 -38.40 16.83 -14.43
CA GLY A 764 -37.90 17.05 -15.80
C GLY A 764 -37.12 18.36 -15.96
N GLU A 765 -36.76 19.00 -14.85
CA GLU A 765 -36.01 20.25 -14.81
C GLU A 765 -34.50 19.93 -14.74
N ASP A 766 -33.70 20.61 -15.57
CA ASP A 766 -32.24 20.53 -15.58
C ASP A 766 -31.65 19.11 -15.47
N PRO A 767 -31.90 18.24 -16.46
CA PRO A 767 -31.44 16.85 -16.43
C PRO A 767 -29.92 16.73 -16.30
N GLN A 768 -29.16 17.74 -16.74
CA GLN A 768 -27.71 17.84 -16.58
C GLN A 768 -27.29 17.97 -15.11
N ILE A 769 -28.04 18.73 -14.31
CA ILE A 769 -27.79 18.89 -12.88
C ILE A 769 -28.12 17.58 -12.14
N ALA A 770 -29.23 16.93 -12.52
CA ALA A 770 -29.57 15.61 -12.00
C ALA A 770 -28.43 14.60 -12.22
N GLU A 771 -27.82 14.62 -13.40
CA GLU A 771 -26.72 13.71 -13.75
C GLU A 771 -25.49 13.96 -12.88
N VAL A 772 -25.08 15.22 -12.74
CA VAL A 772 -23.91 15.59 -11.93
C VAL A 772 -24.10 15.13 -10.48
N LEU A 773 -25.28 15.40 -9.90
CA LEU A 773 -25.60 15.02 -8.53
C LEU A 773 -25.65 13.49 -8.35
N ALA A 774 -26.24 12.76 -9.29
CA ALA A 774 -26.31 11.29 -9.26
C ALA A 774 -24.92 10.62 -9.44
N ARG A 775 -24.03 11.21 -10.26
CA ARG A 775 -22.63 10.76 -10.39
C ARG A 775 -21.85 11.01 -9.10
N GLN A 776 -22.06 12.16 -8.45
CA GLN A 776 -21.39 12.49 -7.19
C GLN A 776 -21.87 11.62 -6.03
N SER A 777 -23.18 11.38 -5.89
CA SER A 777 -23.72 10.52 -4.83
C SER A 777 -23.25 9.07 -4.95
N SER A 778 -23.25 8.51 -6.17
CA SER A 778 -22.79 7.14 -6.43
C SER A 778 -21.27 6.98 -6.22
N ALA A 779 -20.47 7.99 -6.58
CA ALA A 779 -19.03 8.02 -6.29
C ALA A 779 -18.73 8.08 -4.77
N LEU A 780 -19.51 8.85 -4.00
CA LEU A 780 -19.34 8.99 -2.55
C LEU A 780 -19.78 7.73 -1.77
N LYS A 781 -20.78 6.99 -2.27
CA LYS A 781 -21.23 5.72 -1.68
C LYS A 781 -21.46 4.63 -2.74
N PRO A 782 -20.39 3.98 -3.22
CA PRO A 782 -20.49 2.94 -4.25
C PRO A 782 -21.28 1.69 -3.83
N GLY A 783 -21.35 1.39 -2.54
CA GLY A 783 -22.05 0.20 -2.02
C GLY A 783 -23.57 0.35 -1.88
N LYS A 784 -24.18 1.42 -2.40
CA LYS A 784 -25.63 1.64 -2.37
C LYS A 784 -26.21 1.52 -3.79
N GLU A 785 -26.80 0.37 -4.09
CA GLU A 785 -27.45 0.05 -5.37
C GLU A 785 -28.43 1.15 -5.82
N GLN A 786 -29.26 1.64 -4.91
CA GLN A 786 -30.24 2.73 -5.16
C GLN A 786 -29.62 3.99 -5.79
N PHE A 787 -28.35 4.28 -5.55
CA PHE A 787 -27.68 5.47 -6.10
C PHE A 787 -27.27 5.25 -7.56
N TRP A 788 -26.88 4.02 -7.92
CA TRP A 788 -26.58 3.64 -9.29
C TRP A 788 -27.84 3.54 -10.14
N GLU A 789 -28.93 3.02 -9.58
CA GLU A 789 -30.25 3.03 -10.23
C GLU A 789 -30.69 4.45 -10.57
N THR A 790 -30.59 5.38 -9.62
CA THR A 790 -30.93 6.80 -9.84
C THR A 790 -30.08 7.40 -10.96
N LEU A 791 -28.78 7.08 -11.04
CA LEU A 791 -27.91 7.55 -12.13
C LEU A 791 -28.32 6.98 -13.49
N ALA A 792 -28.64 5.69 -13.56
CA ALA A 792 -29.08 5.05 -14.80
C ALA A 792 -30.37 5.68 -15.33
N GLU A 793 -31.36 5.90 -14.46
CA GLU A 793 -32.63 6.55 -14.83
C GLU A 793 -32.41 7.97 -15.37
N VAL A 794 -31.49 8.73 -14.78
CA VAL A 794 -31.14 10.08 -15.27
C VAL A 794 -30.49 10.05 -16.66
N LEU A 795 -29.62 9.07 -16.93
CA LEU A 795 -28.95 8.95 -18.23
C LEU A 795 -29.94 8.56 -19.34
N VAL A 796 -30.89 7.67 -19.04
CA VAL A 796 -31.98 7.32 -19.97
C VAL A 796 -32.84 8.54 -20.28
N ALA A 797 -33.19 9.34 -19.27
CA ALA A 797 -33.99 10.55 -19.46
C ALA A 797 -33.29 11.61 -20.35
N GLN A 798 -31.97 11.56 -20.48
CA GLN A 798 -31.19 12.42 -21.40
C GLN A 798 -30.98 11.82 -22.80
N GLY A 799 -31.47 10.60 -23.07
CA GLY A 799 -31.22 9.88 -24.32
C GLY A 799 -29.80 9.33 -24.44
N LYS A 800 -29.08 9.16 -23.32
CA LYS A 800 -27.74 8.55 -23.25
C LYS A 800 -27.86 7.05 -22.96
N ASP A 801 -28.63 6.34 -23.79
CA ASP A 801 -28.99 4.95 -23.54
C ASP A 801 -27.76 4.02 -23.46
N SER A 802 -26.72 4.28 -24.26
CA SER A 802 -25.49 3.48 -24.21
C SER A 802 -24.70 3.67 -22.91
N GLU A 803 -24.69 4.88 -22.34
CA GLU A 803 -24.05 5.13 -21.04
C GLU A 803 -24.88 4.54 -19.90
N ALA A 804 -26.21 4.60 -20.01
CA ALA A 804 -27.11 4.01 -19.02
C ALA A 804 -26.94 2.48 -18.94
N GLU A 805 -26.85 1.79 -20.09
CA GLU A 805 -26.56 0.35 -20.14
C GLU A 805 -25.22 0.00 -19.49
N GLN A 806 -24.19 0.82 -19.70
CA GLN A 806 -22.89 0.66 -19.04
C GLN A 806 -22.98 0.85 -17.52
N VAL A 807 -23.76 1.82 -17.04
CA VAL A 807 -23.97 2.04 -15.60
C VAL A 807 -24.75 0.88 -14.98
N LEU A 808 -25.80 0.40 -15.64
CA LEU A 808 -26.58 -0.75 -15.18
C LEU A 808 -25.77 -2.03 -15.15
N SER A 809 -24.79 -2.20 -16.05
CA SER A 809 -23.87 -3.36 -16.02
C SER A 809 -22.92 -3.39 -14.80
N ARG A 810 -22.86 -2.29 -14.02
CA ARG A 810 -22.06 -2.19 -12.79
C ARG A 810 -22.84 -2.54 -11.53
N ILE A 811 -24.17 -2.62 -11.61
CA ILE A 811 -25.07 -3.09 -10.55
C ILE A 811 -25.12 -4.61 -10.65
#